data_AF-A0A8X6QA81-F1
#
_entry.id   AF-A0A8X6QA81-F1
#
_cell.length_a   1.000
_cell.length_b   1.000
_cell.length_c   1.000
_cell.angle_alpha   90.00
_cell.angle_beta   90.00
_cell.angle_gamma   90.00
#
_symmetry.space_group_name_H-M   'P 1'
#
loop_
_entity.id
_entity.type
_entity.pdbx_description
1 polymer ?
#
loop_
_entity_poly.entity_id
_entity_poly.type
_entity_poly.pdbx_seq_one_letter_code
_entity_poly.pdbx_strand_id
1 'polypeptide(L)'
;DLLLLGQSPVDLQDNINSICGVAALAGLRFKPSKCASLSFNYTGNKRSIDDASFLVAGMRIRNIKGQEAYKYLGVRVGLSYKQDNTEFFQGITRDVKLVAASPLAPWQKLTAIRAHVLSRAEFLCRNSHIQKRDVADLDKTLISTGKRILNLPTRANVNLVHLSTNKGGAALPHFRALLDVHAISHAFRLLASDDQLTSDVAFAGLRGVVRKKILRDPTPSECAEFLNGNKAGDFARESGDLSTLWSRARQAADRLFKFIKFSWTFNEELGCFNLNIYRSPNPVCVVPSTAGLVARLLRDDLESFYIKQLSSLVDQGKTVEVFSQHPASNHFLQAGDFTRFCDWNFIHRARLGCLQLNATMRFSKRNPKCRNFSHPSGGDSTGPTGDSNLSSVPGVVGPVLPFLTKFQKDWSDRIKVVGSASELEEAYSQFILSIGGKPSRRRGRPRNPARRNTRRHLPSAEPAENSTSAAGSTPSAPSAGEPLTKRYDPVEASRLQKLFRANQKKALQSILSGPPRYCEISPDAVEDHFVRVFSENPFDPTFKFLTYDDPVASHLITDHMSPEEVWDKLRALKNSAPGPDGIFYSNFKSRDPGAHVLSAFFNKVLDLSTVPSSWKEAKVVLIPKPGDPLDISNWRPVSLLNTGGKVFSSVLAARISSWANINSRLSPFQKGFRENDGCSEHNFILEQAITGAKRHHLDLSMAWLDLENAFGSVPHRFILEALGHAGVPSSTVAIISAIYTGSTSTIRTSAGWTGPIPMRAGVRQGCPLSAILFNLSLEQILRTGISAPGFRLYGQEVKCLAYADDLLLLGQSPVDLQDNINSICGVAALAGLRFKPSKCASLSFNYTGNKRSIDDASFLVAGMRIRNIKGQEAYKYLGVRVGLSYKQDNTEFFQGITRDVKLVAASPLAPWQKLTAIRAHVLSRAEFLCRNSHIQKRDVADLDKTLISTGKRILNLPTRANVNLVHLSTNKGGAALPHFRALLDVHAISHAFRLLASDDQLTSDVAFAGLRGVVRKKILRDPTPSECAEFLNGNKAGDFARESGDLSTLWSRARQAADRLFKFIKFSWTFNEELGCFNLNIYRSPNPVCVVPSTAGLVARLLRDDLESFYIKQLSSLVDQ
;
A
#
# COMPACT_ATOMS: atom_id res chain seq x y z
N ASP A 1 -12.92 -4.65 -28.58
CA ASP A 1 -12.64 -5.09 -29.96
C ASP A 1 -13.02 -6.55 -30.10
N LEU A 2 -13.89 -6.88 -31.05
CA LEU A 2 -14.34 -8.26 -31.34
C LEU A 2 -13.97 -8.60 -32.78
N LEU A 3 -13.58 -9.85 -33.05
CA LEU A 3 -13.38 -10.39 -34.40
C LEU A 3 -14.36 -11.54 -34.59
N LEU A 4 -15.25 -11.41 -35.57
CA LEU A 4 -16.21 -12.46 -35.94
C LEU A 4 -15.76 -13.09 -37.25
N LEU A 5 -15.91 -14.41 -37.34
CA LEU A 5 -15.60 -15.20 -38.52
C LEU A 5 -16.87 -15.90 -39.00
N GLY A 6 -17.00 -16.07 -40.32
CA GLY A 6 -18.09 -16.83 -40.94
C GLY A 6 -17.55 -17.52 -42.20
N GLN A 7 -18.12 -18.68 -42.53
CA GLN A 7 -17.72 -19.44 -43.72
C GLN A 7 -18.38 -18.89 -44.99
N SER A 8 -19.52 -18.23 -44.84
CA SER A 8 -20.19 -17.44 -45.88
C SER A 8 -20.55 -16.03 -45.39
N PRO A 9 -20.85 -15.08 -46.30
CA PRO A 9 -21.36 -13.77 -45.94
C PRO A 9 -22.67 -13.81 -45.12
N VAL A 10 -23.51 -14.83 -45.34
CA VAL A 10 -24.76 -15.00 -44.58
C VAL A 10 -24.44 -15.37 -43.14
N ASP A 11 -23.61 -16.38 -42.92
CA ASP A 11 -23.23 -16.82 -41.56
C ASP A 11 -22.57 -15.70 -40.74
N LEU A 12 -21.72 -14.90 -41.39
CA LEU A 12 -21.08 -13.78 -40.72
C LEU A 12 -22.08 -12.68 -40.35
N GLN A 13 -23.07 -12.39 -41.21
CA GLN A 13 -24.11 -11.42 -40.90
C GLN A 13 -25.01 -11.90 -39.75
N ASP A 14 -25.33 -13.18 -39.69
CA ASP A 14 -26.12 -13.77 -38.59
C ASP A 14 -25.35 -13.71 -37.25
N ASN A 15 -24.05 -14.00 -37.27
CA ASN A 15 -23.19 -13.83 -36.10
C ASN A 15 -23.12 -12.36 -35.63
N ILE A 16 -23.06 -11.40 -36.56
CA ILE A 16 -23.12 -9.97 -36.25
C ILE A 16 -24.46 -9.60 -35.61
N ASN A 17 -25.58 -10.08 -36.16
CA ASN A 17 -26.91 -9.80 -35.66
C ASN A 17 -27.10 -10.35 -34.24
N SER A 18 -26.68 -11.60 -34.00
CA SER A 18 -26.76 -12.26 -32.71
C SER A 18 -26.01 -11.48 -31.62
N ILE A 19 -24.75 -11.08 -31.88
CA ILE A 19 -23.97 -10.36 -30.88
C ILE A 19 -24.46 -8.92 -30.66
N CYS A 20 -25.01 -8.27 -31.69
CA CYS A 20 -25.64 -6.96 -31.54
C CYS A 20 -26.90 -7.05 -30.66
N GLY A 21 -27.68 -8.13 -30.79
CA GLY A 21 -28.84 -8.39 -29.94
C GLY A 21 -28.45 -8.60 -28.47
N VAL A 22 -27.47 -9.46 -28.20
CA VAL A 22 -26.97 -9.71 -26.83
C VAL A 22 -26.36 -8.43 -26.21
N ALA A 23 -25.59 -7.67 -26.99
CA ALA A 23 -25.02 -6.41 -26.52
C ALA A 23 -26.11 -5.39 -26.14
N ALA A 24 -27.19 -5.31 -26.93
CA ALA A 24 -28.31 -4.41 -26.66
C ALA A 24 -29.03 -4.75 -25.35
N LEU A 25 -29.21 -6.05 -25.04
CA LEU A 25 -29.78 -6.50 -23.76
C LEU A 25 -28.92 -6.11 -22.56
N ALA A 26 -27.60 -6.02 -22.73
CA ALA A 26 -26.66 -5.54 -21.72
C ALA A 26 -26.49 -4.00 -21.71
N GLY A 27 -27.30 -3.25 -22.47
CA GLY A 27 -27.21 -1.79 -22.58
C GLY A 27 -26.02 -1.27 -23.41
N LEU A 28 -25.32 -2.14 -24.15
CA LEU A 28 -24.18 -1.81 -24.99
C LEU A 28 -24.58 -1.68 -26.48
N ARG A 29 -23.92 -0.79 -27.22
CA ARG A 29 -24.13 -0.64 -28.68
C ARG A 29 -22.80 -0.56 -29.42
N PHE A 30 -22.67 -1.33 -30.51
CA PHE A 30 -21.53 -1.22 -31.42
C PHE A 30 -21.63 0.04 -32.28
N LYS A 31 -20.52 0.75 -32.47
CA LYS A 31 -20.45 1.96 -33.31
C LYS A 31 -20.07 1.58 -34.74
N PRO A 32 -20.98 1.65 -35.74
CA PRO A 32 -20.71 1.15 -37.09
C PRO A 32 -19.52 1.83 -37.77
N SER A 33 -19.29 3.12 -37.51
CA SER A 33 -18.13 3.88 -38.03
C SER A 33 -16.77 3.42 -37.50
N LYS A 34 -16.74 2.56 -36.48
CA LYS A 34 -15.52 1.92 -35.98
C LYS A 34 -15.40 0.45 -36.44
N CYS A 35 -16.42 -0.11 -37.08
CA CYS A 35 -16.45 -1.50 -37.54
C CYS A 35 -15.95 -1.60 -38.99
N ALA A 36 -15.33 -2.72 -39.33
CA ALA A 36 -14.93 -3.03 -40.70
C ALA A 36 -15.07 -4.53 -40.97
N SER A 37 -15.28 -4.89 -42.24
CA SER A 37 -15.39 -6.27 -42.72
C SER A 37 -14.30 -6.57 -43.75
N LEU A 38 -13.96 -7.86 -43.91
CA LEU A 38 -13.08 -8.36 -44.96
C LEU A 38 -13.65 -9.68 -45.48
N SER A 39 -14.00 -9.75 -46.76
CA SER A 39 -14.48 -10.98 -47.43
C SER A 39 -13.62 -11.27 -48.67
N PHE A 40 -13.28 -12.54 -48.91
CA PHE A 40 -12.54 -12.97 -50.08
C PHE A 40 -12.90 -14.40 -50.46
N ASN A 41 -12.87 -14.68 -51.75
CA ASN A 41 -13.17 -15.98 -52.33
C ASN A 41 -11.95 -16.50 -53.11
N TYR A 42 -11.88 -17.83 -53.25
CA TYR A 42 -10.88 -18.50 -54.09
C TYR A 42 -11.56 -19.13 -55.30
N THR A 43 -11.08 -18.82 -56.49
CA THR A 43 -11.42 -19.53 -57.73
C THR A 43 -10.15 -20.19 -58.28
N GLY A 44 -10.02 -21.49 -58.04
CA GLY A 44 -8.75 -22.20 -58.23
C GLY A 44 -7.64 -21.63 -57.33
N ASN A 45 -6.49 -21.30 -57.91
CA ASN A 45 -5.36 -20.64 -57.20
C ASN A 45 -5.45 -19.10 -57.19
N LYS A 46 -6.49 -18.49 -57.80
CA LYS A 46 -6.67 -17.04 -57.85
C LYS A 46 -7.59 -16.57 -56.72
N ARG A 47 -7.16 -15.52 -56.02
CA ARG A 47 -7.90 -14.84 -54.95
C ARG A 47 -8.70 -13.68 -55.53
N SER A 48 -9.99 -13.61 -55.27
CA SER A 48 -10.82 -12.44 -55.57
C SER A 48 -11.41 -11.87 -54.27
N ILE A 49 -11.46 -10.54 -54.17
CA ILE A 49 -12.09 -9.87 -53.03
C ILE A 49 -13.59 -9.84 -53.29
N ASP A 50 -14.36 -10.18 -52.26
CA ASP A 50 -15.81 -10.20 -52.33
C ASP A 50 -16.36 -8.83 -51.86
N ASP A 51 -17.30 -8.29 -52.63
CA ASP A 51 -17.92 -6.98 -52.40
C ASP A 51 -19.08 -7.03 -51.38
N ALA A 52 -19.28 -8.18 -50.74
CA ALA A 52 -20.23 -8.39 -49.65
C ALA A 52 -20.24 -7.24 -48.63
N SER A 53 -21.44 -6.75 -48.34
CA SER A 53 -21.69 -5.66 -47.41
C SER A 53 -22.38 -6.14 -46.16
N PHE A 54 -21.83 -5.77 -45.00
CA PHE A 54 -22.36 -6.16 -43.70
C PHE A 54 -22.99 -4.98 -42.98
N LEU A 55 -24.00 -5.26 -42.16
CA LEU A 55 -24.74 -4.29 -41.37
C LEU A 55 -24.45 -4.49 -39.88
N VAL A 56 -24.15 -3.40 -39.16
CA VAL A 56 -24.08 -3.36 -37.70
C VAL A 56 -25.10 -2.33 -37.24
N ALA A 57 -26.05 -2.74 -36.39
CA ALA A 57 -27.17 -1.90 -35.95
C ALA A 57 -27.92 -1.23 -37.13
N GLY A 58 -28.13 -1.97 -38.23
CA GLY A 58 -28.80 -1.48 -39.44
C GLY A 58 -27.97 -0.57 -40.35
N MET A 59 -26.73 -0.24 -39.99
CA MET A 59 -25.84 0.61 -40.80
C MET A 59 -24.74 -0.20 -41.48
N ARG A 60 -24.46 0.10 -42.76
CA ARG A 60 -23.39 -0.54 -43.53
C ARG A 60 -22.01 -0.19 -42.95
N ILE A 61 -21.20 -1.21 -42.70
CA ILE A 61 -19.82 -1.05 -42.22
C ILE A 61 -18.83 -1.05 -43.39
N ARG A 62 -17.63 -0.53 -43.14
CA ARG A 62 -16.58 -0.40 -44.16
C ARG A 62 -16.06 -1.79 -44.58
N ASN A 63 -16.08 -2.10 -45.87
CA ASN A 63 -15.38 -3.27 -46.43
C ASN A 63 -13.92 -2.91 -46.77
N ILE A 64 -12.96 -3.70 -46.27
CA ILE A 64 -11.52 -3.52 -46.49
C ILE A 64 -11.17 -4.12 -47.85
N LYS A 65 -10.74 -3.29 -48.81
CA LYS A 65 -10.42 -3.74 -50.18
C LYS A 65 -8.92 -3.67 -50.51
N GLY A 66 -8.47 -4.55 -51.40
CA GLY A 66 -7.12 -4.53 -51.99
C GLY A 66 -5.96 -4.49 -50.98
N GLN A 67 -5.17 -3.42 -51.03
CA GLN A 67 -4.05 -3.15 -50.13
C GLN A 67 -4.43 -2.30 -48.91
N GLU A 68 -5.72 -2.06 -48.67
CA GLU A 68 -6.15 -1.33 -47.48
C GLU A 68 -5.83 -2.09 -46.20
N ALA A 69 -5.62 -1.33 -45.13
CA ALA A 69 -5.37 -1.85 -43.80
C ALA A 69 -6.33 -1.27 -42.78
N TYR A 70 -6.76 -2.11 -41.85
CA TYR A 70 -7.55 -1.74 -40.68
C TYR A 70 -6.73 -1.94 -39.42
N LYS A 71 -6.86 -1.05 -38.43
CA LYS A 71 -6.11 -1.15 -37.18
C LYS A 71 -6.91 -1.97 -36.16
N TYR A 72 -6.53 -3.23 -35.97
CA TYR A 72 -7.12 -4.13 -34.98
C TYR A 72 -6.12 -4.43 -33.87
N LEU A 73 -6.52 -4.25 -32.60
CA LEU A 73 -5.68 -4.42 -31.41
C LEU A 73 -4.31 -3.71 -31.51
N GLY A 74 -4.28 -2.57 -32.18
CA GLY A 74 -3.05 -1.77 -32.38
C GLY A 74 -2.20 -2.16 -33.59
N VAL A 75 -2.50 -3.25 -34.28
CA VAL A 75 -1.78 -3.75 -35.47
C VAL A 75 -2.60 -3.52 -36.73
N ARG A 76 -1.94 -3.17 -37.83
CA ARG A 76 -2.60 -3.01 -39.14
C ARG A 76 -2.77 -4.39 -39.79
N VAL A 77 -4.02 -4.76 -40.05
CA VAL A 77 -4.43 -6.04 -40.68
C VAL A 77 -5.13 -5.75 -42.01
N GLY A 78 -4.91 -6.62 -43.01
CA GLY A 78 -5.48 -6.51 -44.34
C GLY A 78 -5.07 -7.71 -45.21
N LEU A 79 -5.81 -7.99 -46.28
CA LEU A 79 -5.64 -9.22 -47.08
C LEU A 79 -4.34 -9.24 -47.89
N SER A 80 -4.03 -8.12 -48.57
CA SER A 80 -2.82 -7.95 -49.39
C SER A 80 -1.97 -6.77 -48.91
N TYR A 81 -2.19 -6.30 -47.68
CA TYR A 81 -1.45 -5.18 -47.10
C TYR A 81 -0.02 -5.60 -46.74
N LYS A 82 0.96 -5.01 -47.42
CA LYS A 82 2.35 -5.12 -47.01
C LYS A 82 2.62 -4.08 -45.93
N GLN A 83 2.83 -4.55 -44.70
CA GLN A 83 3.05 -3.67 -43.57
C GLN A 83 4.37 -2.88 -43.74
N ASP A 84 4.26 -1.60 -44.04
CA ASP A 84 5.38 -0.66 -43.99
C ASP A 84 5.50 -0.09 -42.56
N ASN A 85 6.58 -0.46 -41.88
CA ASN A 85 6.87 -0.01 -40.52
C ASN A 85 7.98 1.05 -40.48
N THR A 86 8.43 1.51 -41.65
CA THR A 86 9.57 2.44 -41.79
C THR A 86 9.31 3.75 -41.05
N GLU A 87 8.16 4.38 -41.30
CA GLU A 87 7.76 5.63 -40.63
C GLU A 87 7.67 5.47 -39.10
N PHE A 88 7.15 4.33 -38.63
CA PHE A 88 7.05 4.03 -37.20
C PHE A 88 8.43 3.96 -36.55
N PHE A 89 9.36 3.16 -37.10
CA PHE A 89 10.71 3.03 -36.54
C PHE A 89 11.54 4.30 -36.73
N GLN A 90 11.31 5.10 -37.77
CA GLN A 90 11.87 6.45 -37.90
C GLN A 90 11.35 7.38 -36.79
N GLY A 91 10.06 7.32 -36.47
CA GLY A 91 9.47 8.05 -35.34
C GLY A 91 10.09 7.64 -33.99
N ILE A 92 10.22 6.34 -33.73
CA ILE A 92 10.91 5.84 -32.53
C ILE A 92 12.37 6.31 -32.48
N THR A 93 13.06 6.27 -33.63
CA THR A 93 14.45 6.74 -33.75
C THR A 93 14.57 8.24 -33.45
N ARG A 94 13.62 9.06 -33.93
CA ARG A 94 13.54 10.48 -33.61
C ARG A 94 13.33 10.70 -32.11
N ASP A 95 12.42 9.96 -31.51
CA ASP A 95 12.11 10.08 -30.07
C ASP A 95 13.31 9.68 -29.19
N VAL A 96 14.07 8.65 -29.58
CA VAL A 96 15.34 8.28 -28.92
C VAL A 96 16.33 9.45 -28.98
N LYS A 97 16.47 10.10 -30.14
CA LYS A 97 17.36 11.26 -30.30
C LYS A 97 16.92 12.46 -29.45
N LEU A 98 15.61 12.73 -29.38
CA LEU A 98 15.03 13.80 -28.56
C LEU A 98 15.27 13.56 -27.07
N VAL A 99 15.01 12.35 -26.58
CA VAL A 99 15.29 12.00 -25.17
C VAL A 99 16.79 12.08 -24.87
N ALA A 100 17.64 11.66 -25.81
CA ALA A 100 19.08 11.76 -25.64
C ALA A 100 19.58 13.22 -25.61
N ALA A 101 18.94 14.14 -26.33
CA ALA A 101 19.24 15.57 -26.34
C ALA A 101 18.63 16.33 -25.14
N SER A 102 17.69 15.72 -24.42
CA SER A 102 17.03 16.34 -23.27
C SER A 102 17.98 16.70 -22.12
N PRO A 103 17.59 17.61 -21.20
CA PRO A 103 18.38 17.96 -20.02
C PRO A 103 18.32 16.91 -18.90
N LEU A 104 17.69 15.75 -19.12
CA LEU A 104 17.63 14.67 -18.13
C LEU A 104 19.02 14.17 -17.73
N ALA A 105 19.15 13.65 -16.51
CA ALA A 105 20.38 13.00 -16.09
C ALA A 105 20.67 11.74 -16.94
N PRO A 106 21.94 11.33 -17.14
CA PRO A 106 22.28 10.19 -17.98
C PRO A 106 21.50 8.89 -17.71
N TRP A 107 21.35 8.49 -16.44
CA TRP A 107 20.56 7.30 -16.05
C TRP A 107 19.05 7.51 -16.26
N GLN A 108 18.55 8.74 -16.14
CA GLN A 108 17.16 9.09 -16.47
C GLN A 108 16.91 9.00 -17.98
N LYS A 109 17.88 9.40 -18.83
CA LYS A 109 17.80 9.24 -20.28
C LYS A 109 17.69 7.76 -20.67
N LEU A 110 18.56 6.90 -20.12
CA LEU A 110 18.48 5.45 -20.35
C LEU A 110 17.13 4.89 -19.90
N THR A 111 16.63 5.34 -18.75
CA THR A 111 15.33 4.92 -18.20
C THR A 111 14.16 5.37 -19.07
N ALA A 112 14.15 6.61 -19.54
CA ALA A 112 13.11 7.14 -20.40
C ALA A 112 13.09 6.42 -21.76
N ILE A 113 14.27 6.18 -22.35
CA ILE A 113 14.41 5.42 -23.60
C ILE A 113 13.85 4.00 -23.43
N ARG A 114 14.30 3.23 -22.43
CA ARG A 114 13.88 1.84 -22.26
C ARG A 114 12.39 1.69 -21.90
N ALA A 115 11.89 2.52 -20.97
CA ALA A 115 10.56 2.32 -20.40
C ALA A 115 9.44 2.93 -21.25
N HIS A 116 9.68 4.06 -21.91
CA HIS A 116 8.62 4.84 -22.58
C HIS A 116 8.77 4.91 -24.09
N VAL A 117 9.99 4.87 -24.63
CA VAL A 117 10.22 4.94 -26.07
C VAL A 117 10.24 3.55 -26.68
N LEU A 118 11.10 2.65 -26.17
CA LEU A 118 11.33 1.33 -26.76
C LEU A 118 10.26 0.29 -26.44
N SER A 119 9.48 0.48 -25.37
CA SER A 119 8.34 -0.38 -25.05
C SER A 119 7.29 -0.41 -26.17
N ARG A 120 7.10 0.72 -26.88
CA ARG A 120 6.23 0.80 -28.07
C ARG A 120 6.77 -0.04 -29.24
N ALA A 121 8.08 -0.02 -29.44
CA ALA A 121 8.74 -0.84 -30.47
C ALA A 121 8.67 -2.33 -30.14
N GLU A 122 8.91 -2.72 -28.88
CA GLU A 122 8.76 -4.12 -28.44
C GLU A 122 7.34 -4.65 -28.61
N PHE A 123 6.31 -3.84 -28.33
CA PHE A 123 4.92 -4.23 -28.54
C PHE A 123 4.65 -4.57 -30.01
N LEU A 124 5.12 -3.73 -30.94
CA LEU A 124 4.95 -3.98 -32.37
C LEU A 124 5.74 -5.23 -32.81
N CYS A 125 7.01 -5.34 -32.41
CA CYS A 125 7.89 -6.48 -32.75
C CYS A 125 7.35 -7.85 -32.31
N ARG A 126 6.52 -7.91 -31.25
CA ARG A 126 5.90 -9.15 -30.77
C ARG A 126 4.69 -9.56 -31.60
N ASN A 127 3.94 -8.59 -32.12
CA ASN A 127 2.61 -8.79 -32.68
C ASN A 127 2.55 -8.63 -34.20
N SER A 128 3.64 -8.20 -34.86
CA SER A 128 3.66 -7.96 -36.30
C SER A 128 4.86 -8.59 -37.01
N HIS A 129 4.77 -8.70 -38.33
CA HIS A 129 5.88 -9.17 -39.16
C HIS A 129 6.84 -7.99 -39.43
N ILE A 130 7.91 -7.90 -38.64
CA ILE A 130 8.97 -6.89 -38.84
C ILE A 130 10.18 -7.51 -39.53
N GLN A 131 10.70 -6.86 -40.58
CA GLN A 131 11.94 -7.27 -41.21
C GLN A 131 13.13 -6.66 -40.47
N LYS A 132 14.26 -7.39 -40.42
CA LYS A 132 15.46 -6.90 -39.72
C LYS A 132 16.03 -5.60 -40.28
N ARG A 133 15.77 -5.30 -41.56
CA ARG A 133 16.16 -4.03 -42.19
C ARG A 133 15.42 -2.84 -41.62
N ASP A 134 14.16 -3.02 -41.19
CA ASP A 134 13.28 -1.96 -40.70
C ASP A 134 13.74 -1.42 -39.33
N VAL A 135 14.47 -2.23 -38.55
CA VAL A 135 15.02 -1.86 -37.23
C VAL A 135 16.51 -1.51 -37.26
N ALA A 136 17.16 -1.61 -38.43
CA ALA A 136 18.61 -1.45 -38.54
C ALA A 136 19.08 -0.05 -38.12
N ASP A 137 18.36 1.00 -38.49
CA ASP A 137 18.70 2.37 -38.13
C ASP A 137 18.38 2.70 -36.67
N LEU A 138 17.37 2.03 -36.09
CA LEU A 138 17.09 2.10 -34.67
C LEU A 138 18.24 1.49 -33.85
N ASP A 139 18.73 0.29 -34.22
CA ASP A 139 19.87 -0.35 -33.55
C ASP A 139 21.14 0.51 -33.62
N LYS A 140 21.46 1.07 -34.80
CA LYS A 140 22.58 2.03 -34.95
C LYS A 140 22.42 3.26 -34.04
N THR A 141 21.21 3.79 -33.95
CA THR A 141 20.91 4.96 -33.11
C THR A 141 21.00 4.63 -31.62
N LEU A 142 20.56 3.44 -31.20
CA LEU A 142 20.67 2.96 -29.82
C LEU A 142 22.13 2.73 -29.40
N ILE A 143 22.94 2.13 -30.27
CA ILE A 143 24.37 1.93 -30.02
C ILE A 143 25.09 3.27 -29.85
N SER A 144 24.90 4.20 -30.78
CA SER A 144 25.53 5.53 -30.72
C SER A 144 25.04 6.35 -29.52
N THR A 145 23.74 6.33 -29.23
CA THR A 145 23.14 7.02 -28.09
C THR A 145 23.60 6.42 -26.75
N GLY A 146 23.60 5.09 -26.62
CA GLY A 146 24.07 4.39 -25.43
C GLY A 146 25.53 4.66 -25.14
N LYS A 147 26.41 4.58 -26.15
CA LYS A 147 27.82 4.96 -26.02
C LYS A 147 27.99 6.43 -25.58
N ARG A 148 27.22 7.35 -26.16
CA ARG A 148 27.27 8.78 -25.79
C ARG A 148 26.81 9.01 -24.34
N ILE A 149 25.70 8.39 -23.93
CA ILE A 149 25.16 8.55 -22.57
C ILE A 149 26.10 7.95 -21.52
N LEU A 150 26.74 6.82 -21.81
CA LEU A 150 27.77 6.22 -20.96
C LEU A 150 29.16 6.88 -21.12
N ASN A 151 29.27 7.93 -21.93
CA ASN A 151 30.51 8.61 -22.26
C ASN A 151 31.64 7.65 -22.72
N LEU A 152 31.35 6.68 -23.59
CA LEU A 152 32.31 5.70 -24.08
C LEU A 152 32.98 6.13 -25.40
N PRO A 153 34.27 5.81 -25.62
CA PRO A 153 34.93 6.09 -26.89
C PRO A 153 34.42 5.18 -28.01
N THR A 154 34.68 5.55 -29.27
CA THR A 154 34.26 4.78 -30.45
C THR A 154 34.74 3.32 -30.41
N ARG A 155 35.97 3.09 -29.94
CA ARG A 155 36.61 1.76 -29.77
C ARG A 155 35.96 0.86 -28.70
N ALA A 156 35.09 1.39 -27.83
CA ALA A 156 34.40 0.57 -26.83
C ALA A 156 33.51 -0.45 -27.54
N ASN A 157 33.51 -1.69 -27.07
CA ASN A 157 32.72 -2.73 -27.71
C ASN A 157 31.20 -2.44 -27.56
N VAL A 158 30.43 -2.65 -28.63
CA VAL A 158 29.00 -2.35 -28.68
C VAL A 158 28.16 -3.22 -27.75
N ASN A 159 28.62 -4.43 -27.43
CA ASN A 159 27.90 -5.39 -26.59
C ASN A 159 27.61 -4.84 -25.19
N LEU A 160 28.45 -3.93 -24.66
CA LEU A 160 28.22 -3.30 -23.36
C LEU A 160 26.90 -2.50 -23.34
N VAL A 161 26.53 -1.87 -24.45
CA VAL A 161 25.28 -1.09 -24.55
C VAL A 161 24.06 -2.01 -24.37
N HIS A 162 24.17 -3.26 -24.85
CA HIS A 162 23.10 -4.24 -24.83
C HIS A 162 22.96 -5.01 -23.52
N LEU A 163 24.02 -5.04 -22.69
CA LEU A 163 23.96 -5.69 -21.39
C LEU A 163 22.98 -4.99 -20.44
N SER A 164 22.28 -5.78 -19.62
CA SER A 164 21.47 -5.25 -18.55
C SER A 164 22.27 -4.38 -17.57
N THR A 165 21.59 -3.42 -16.94
CA THR A 165 22.20 -2.52 -15.95
C THR A 165 22.86 -3.29 -14.81
N ASN A 166 22.29 -4.42 -14.37
CA ASN A 166 22.86 -5.26 -13.30
C ASN A 166 24.20 -5.91 -13.69
N LYS A 167 24.49 -6.04 -14.98
CA LYS A 167 25.76 -6.54 -15.54
C LYS A 167 26.68 -5.41 -16.01
N GLY A 168 26.33 -4.15 -15.71
CA GLY A 168 27.16 -2.99 -16.01
C GLY A 168 26.90 -2.30 -17.36
N GLY A 169 25.85 -2.69 -18.08
CA GLY A 169 25.50 -2.12 -19.39
C GLY A 169 24.39 -1.07 -19.37
N ALA A 170 24.02 -0.57 -20.55
CA ALA A 170 22.98 0.46 -20.71
C ALA A 170 21.54 -0.08 -20.75
N ALA A 171 21.37 -1.41 -20.80
CA ALA A 171 20.08 -2.10 -21.00
C ALA A 171 19.31 -1.60 -22.24
N LEU A 172 20.01 -1.22 -23.31
CA LEU A 172 19.38 -0.87 -24.58
C LEU A 172 19.34 -2.10 -25.48
N PRO A 173 18.16 -2.63 -25.83
CA PRO A 173 18.04 -3.89 -26.56
C PRO A 173 18.64 -3.83 -27.98
N HIS A 174 19.16 -4.97 -28.45
CA HIS A 174 19.53 -5.20 -29.84
C HIS A 174 18.33 -5.77 -30.61
N PHE A 175 17.55 -4.91 -31.26
CA PHE A 175 16.26 -5.27 -31.86
C PHE A 175 16.38 -6.34 -32.94
N ARG A 176 17.45 -6.35 -33.74
CA ARG A 176 17.68 -7.42 -34.73
C ARG A 176 17.83 -8.81 -34.13
N ALA A 177 18.31 -8.93 -32.89
CA ALA A 177 18.37 -10.20 -32.17
C ALA A 177 17.07 -10.48 -31.41
N LEU A 178 16.44 -9.44 -30.84
CA LEU A 178 15.14 -9.58 -30.21
C LEU A 178 14.04 -10.04 -31.17
N LEU A 179 14.08 -9.66 -32.44
CA LEU A 179 13.13 -10.14 -33.44
C LEU A 179 13.16 -11.67 -33.59
N ASP A 180 14.34 -12.29 -33.53
CA ASP A 180 14.45 -13.74 -33.57
C ASP A 180 13.93 -14.37 -32.25
N VAL A 181 14.27 -13.77 -31.10
CA VAL A 181 13.77 -14.22 -29.78
C VAL A 181 12.24 -14.13 -29.72
N HIS A 182 11.66 -13.06 -30.26
CA HIS A 182 10.21 -12.86 -30.30
C HIS A 182 9.52 -13.82 -31.26
N ALA A 183 10.11 -14.16 -32.40
CA ALA A 183 9.55 -15.15 -33.30
C ALA A 183 9.47 -16.54 -32.65
N ILE A 184 10.54 -16.98 -31.97
CA ILE A 184 10.57 -18.26 -31.25
C ILE A 184 9.61 -18.24 -30.05
N SER A 185 9.64 -17.16 -29.26
CA SER A 185 8.74 -17.02 -28.10
C SER A 185 7.27 -16.94 -28.51
N HIS A 186 6.94 -16.36 -29.66
CA HIS A 186 5.56 -16.30 -30.14
C HIS A 186 5.07 -17.68 -30.60
N ALA A 187 5.90 -18.42 -31.35
CA ALA A 187 5.62 -19.81 -31.71
C ALA A 187 5.40 -20.68 -30.46
N PHE A 188 6.27 -20.54 -29.44
CA PHE A 188 6.11 -21.22 -28.15
C PHE A 188 4.77 -20.89 -27.48
N ARG A 189 4.39 -19.61 -27.42
CA ARG A 189 3.15 -19.17 -26.75
C ARG A 189 1.89 -19.70 -27.40
N LEU A 190 1.86 -19.80 -28.72
CA LEU A 190 0.68 -20.34 -29.41
C LEU A 190 0.55 -21.85 -29.19
N LEU A 191 1.67 -22.57 -29.15
CA LEU A 191 1.68 -24.00 -28.82
C LEU A 191 1.39 -24.25 -27.32
N ALA A 192 1.76 -23.32 -26.44
CA ALA A 192 1.55 -23.37 -24.99
C ALA A 192 0.29 -22.59 -24.54
N SER A 193 -0.69 -22.37 -25.41
CA SER A 193 -1.89 -21.60 -25.06
C SER A 193 -2.75 -22.37 -24.04
N ASP A 194 -3.25 -21.68 -23.00
CA ASP A 194 -4.27 -22.25 -22.08
C ASP A 194 -5.59 -22.55 -22.81
N ASP A 195 -5.88 -21.82 -23.89
CA ASP A 195 -7.04 -22.06 -24.74
C ASP A 195 -6.75 -23.21 -25.72
N GLN A 196 -7.47 -24.32 -25.53
CA GLN A 196 -7.32 -25.55 -26.31
C GLN A 196 -7.48 -25.29 -27.81
N LEU A 197 -8.50 -24.52 -28.20
CA LEU A 197 -8.77 -24.18 -29.60
C LEU A 197 -7.57 -23.48 -30.25
N THR A 198 -6.99 -22.48 -29.58
CA THR A 198 -5.80 -21.77 -30.05
C THR A 198 -4.60 -22.71 -30.19
N SER A 199 -4.38 -23.61 -29.22
CA SER A 199 -3.28 -24.58 -29.25
C SER A 199 -3.42 -25.60 -30.39
N ASP A 200 -4.64 -26.09 -30.64
CA ASP A 200 -4.96 -27.04 -31.69
C ASP A 200 -4.79 -26.42 -33.08
N VAL A 201 -5.29 -25.20 -33.27
CA VAL A 201 -5.13 -24.44 -34.53
C VAL A 201 -3.66 -24.13 -34.79
N ALA A 202 -2.90 -23.76 -33.74
CA ALA A 202 -1.47 -23.51 -33.85
C ALA A 202 -0.71 -24.77 -34.27
N PHE A 203 -0.99 -25.90 -33.62
CA PHE A 203 -0.34 -27.17 -33.92
C PHE A 203 -0.72 -27.71 -35.31
N ALA A 204 -2.00 -27.62 -35.70
CA ALA A 204 -2.46 -27.96 -37.05
C ALA A 204 -1.77 -27.09 -38.11
N GLY A 205 -1.60 -25.79 -37.85
CA GLY A 205 -0.87 -24.88 -38.72
C GLY A 205 0.61 -25.25 -38.87
N LEU A 206 1.27 -25.68 -37.79
CA LEU A 206 2.64 -26.18 -37.83
C LEU A 206 2.74 -27.48 -38.65
N ARG A 207 1.89 -28.46 -38.35
CA ARG A 207 1.82 -29.73 -39.11
C ARG A 207 1.57 -29.50 -40.59
N GLY A 208 0.68 -28.56 -40.95
CA GLY A 208 0.41 -28.21 -42.35
C GLY A 208 1.64 -27.69 -43.10
N VAL A 209 2.44 -26.83 -42.46
CA VAL A 209 3.69 -26.32 -43.05
C VAL A 209 4.73 -27.43 -43.21
N VAL A 210 4.85 -28.31 -42.22
CA VAL A 210 5.80 -29.43 -42.26
C VAL A 210 5.38 -30.48 -43.29
N ARG A 211 4.09 -30.85 -43.33
CA ARG A 211 3.51 -31.78 -44.33
C ARG A 211 3.81 -31.35 -45.75
N LYS A 212 3.69 -30.06 -46.07
CA LYS A 212 4.03 -29.52 -47.40
C LYS A 212 5.52 -29.65 -47.75
N LYS A 213 6.41 -29.72 -46.77
CA LYS A 213 7.86 -29.91 -47.00
C LYS A 213 8.19 -31.39 -47.20
N ILE A 214 7.71 -32.25 -46.29
CA ILE A 214 8.05 -33.68 -46.30
C ILE A 214 7.13 -34.52 -47.22
N LEU A 215 6.01 -33.96 -47.69
CA LEU A 215 4.99 -34.60 -48.55
C LEU A 215 4.29 -35.82 -47.93
N ARG A 216 4.33 -35.94 -46.60
CA ARG A 216 3.60 -36.94 -45.80
C ARG A 216 3.13 -36.32 -44.49
N ASP A 217 2.26 -37.00 -43.74
CA ASP A 217 1.85 -36.51 -42.43
C ASP A 217 3.02 -36.52 -41.44
N PRO A 218 3.36 -35.37 -40.82
CA PRO A 218 4.50 -35.28 -39.94
C PRO A 218 4.20 -35.80 -38.54
N THR A 219 5.20 -36.43 -37.92
CA THR A 219 5.20 -36.75 -36.49
C THR A 219 5.45 -35.49 -35.66
N PRO A 220 5.04 -35.45 -34.37
CA PRO A 220 5.36 -34.33 -33.49
C PRO A 220 6.87 -34.09 -33.32
N SER A 221 7.67 -35.16 -33.35
CA SER A 221 9.13 -35.09 -33.30
C SER A 221 9.74 -34.43 -34.55
N GLU A 222 9.22 -34.73 -35.74
CA GLU A 222 9.61 -34.05 -37.00
C GLU A 222 9.22 -32.56 -36.99
N CYS A 223 8.11 -32.21 -36.32
CA CYS A 223 7.73 -30.82 -36.12
C CYS A 223 8.71 -30.09 -35.19
N ALA A 224 9.22 -30.75 -34.15
CA ALA A 224 10.24 -30.20 -33.26
C ALA A 224 11.57 -30.01 -34.01
N GLU A 225 11.97 -30.98 -34.84
CA GLU A 225 13.17 -30.89 -35.67
C GLU A 225 13.10 -29.74 -36.68
N PHE A 226 11.94 -29.53 -37.30
CA PHE A 226 11.71 -28.38 -38.16
C PHE A 226 11.91 -27.05 -37.40
N LEU A 227 11.42 -26.95 -36.16
CA LEU A 227 11.58 -25.75 -35.33
C LEU A 227 13.03 -25.50 -34.87
N ASN A 228 13.90 -26.52 -34.91
CA ASN A 228 15.34 -26.39 -34.65
C ASN A 228 16.12 -25.68 -35.75
N GLY A 229 15.50 -25.35 -36.88
CA GLY A 229 16.20 -24.71 -37.98
C GLY A 229 16.85 -25.69 -38.95
N ASN A 230 16.62 -27.01 -38.84
CA ASN A 230 17.19 -28.00 -39.77
C ASN A 230 16.79 -27.67 -41.22
N LYS A 231 17.75 -27.62 -42.14
CA LYS A 231 17.57 -27.35 -43.58
C LYS A 231 18.02 -28.50 -44.48
N ALA A 232 18.47 -29.61 -43.91
CA ALA A 232 18.93 -30.79 -44.64
C ALA A 232 17.77 -31.73 -45.01
N GLY A 233 17.99 -32.61 -45.99
CA GLY A 233 17.07 -33.67 -46.38
C GLY A 233 15.70 -33.19 -46.87
N ASP A 234 14.64 -33.88 -46.47
CA ASP A 234 13.25 -33.61 -46.88
C ASP A 234 12.74 -32.20 -46.51
N PHE A 235 13.39 -31.53 -45.55
CA PHE A 235 13.06 -30.15 -45.16
C PHE A 235 13.62 -29.06 -46.09
N ALA A 236 14.42 -29.44 -47.10
CA ALA A 236 15.06 -28.54 -48.06
C ALA A 236 14.15 -28.09 -49.22
N ARG A 237 13.04 -28.81 -49.48
CA ARG A 237 12.13 -28.49 -50.61
C ARG A 237 11.63 -27.06 -50.54
N GLU A 238 11.72 -26.31 -51.65
CA GLU A 238 11.10 -24.99 -51.73
C GLU A 238 9.58 -25.13 -51.73
N SER A 239 8.92 -24.37 -50.85
CA SER A 239 7.46 -24.29 -50.81
C SER A 239 7.11 -22.88 -51.27
N GLY A 240 6.39 -22.71 -52.37
CA GLY A 240 5.95 -21.40 -52.90
C GLY A 240 4.95 -20.64 -52.01
N ASP A 241 4.92 -20.93 -50.70
CA ASP A 241 3.98 -20.38 -49.72
C ASP A 241 4.47 -19.03 -49.14
N LEU A 242 3.50 -18.22 -48.74
CA LEU A 242 3.68 -16.96 -48.01
C LEU A 242 4.42 -17.19 -46.67
N SER A 243 5.21 -16.21 -46.23
CA SER A 243 5.96 -16.22 -44.94
C SER A 243 5.05 -16.46 -43.73
N THR A 244 4.99 -17.70 -43.22
CA THR A 244 4.20 -18.06 -42.03
C THR A 244 4.95 -17.78 -40.73
N LEU A 245 4.24 -17.82 -39.58
CA LEU A 245 4.89 -17.77 -38.26
C LEU A 245 5.92 -18.90 -38.08
N TRP A 246 5.59 -20.11 -38.50
CA TRP A 246 6.43 -21.30 -38.31
C TRP A 246 7.71 -21.25 -39.14
N SER A 247 7.62 -20.81 -40.40
CA SER A 247 8.79 -20.58 -41.24
C SER A 247 9.70 -19.48 -40.66
N ARG A 248 9.12 -18.44 -40.06
CA ARG A 248 9.88 -17.39 -39.36
C ARG A 248 10.55 -17.90 -38.09
N ALA A 249 9.86 -18.71 -37.29
CA ALA A 249 10.41 -19.31 -36.09
C ALA A 249 11.59 -20.24 -36.42
N ARG A 250 11.46 -21.08 -37.46
CA ARG A 250 12.56 -21.92 -37.98
C ARG A 250 13.77 -21.10 -38.43
N GLN A 251 13.55 -20.05 -39.21
CA GLN A 251 14.63 -19.16 -39.66
C GLN A 251 15.28 -18.38 -38.51
N ALA A 252 14.48 -17.95 -37.53
CA ALA A 252 14.97 -17.31 -36.31
C ALA A 252 15.82 -18.30 -35.49
N ALA A 253 15.41 -19.57 -35.44
CA ALA A 253 16.12 -20.59 -34.71
C ALA A 253 17.49 -20.90 -35.32
N ASP A 254 17.55 -21.13 -36.64
CA ASP A 254 18.80 -21.29 -37.40
C ASP A 254 19.79 -20.13 -37.19
N ARG A 255 19.29 -18.90 -37.09
CA ARG A 255 20.12 -17.72 -36.83
C ARG A 255 20.59 -17.64 -35.38
N LEU A 256 19.71 -17.87 -34.41
CA LEU A 256 20.04 -17.79 -32.99
C LEU A 256 20.95 -18.93 -32.53
N PHE A 257 20.85 -20.11 -33.15
CA PHE A 257 21.67 -21.28 -32.84
C PHE A 257 23.18 -21.01 -32.97
N LYS A 258 23.57 -20.06 -33.83
CA LYS A 258 24.96 -19.60 -34.01
C LYS A 258 25.52 -18.84 -32.81
N PHE A 259 24.66 -18.30 -31.95
CA PHE A 259 25.02 -17.46 -30.80
C PHE A 259 24.71 -18.16 -29.48
N ILE A 260 23.58 -18.87 -29.39
CA ILE A 260 23.09 -19.53 -28.18
C ILE A 260 22.62 -20.95 -28.51
N LYS A 261 22.98 -21.94 -27.68
CA LYS A 261 22.57 -23.34 -27.89
C LYS A 261 21.18 -23.58 -27.28
N PHE A 262 20.24 -24.02 -28.11
CA PHE A 262 18.93 -24.50 -27.66
C PHE A 262 18.38 -25.52 -28.66
N SER A 263 17.44 -26.35 -28.23
CA SER A 263 16.73 -27.29 -29.11
C SER A 263 15.28 -27.52 -28.68
N TRP A 264 14.40 -27.62 -29.66
CA TRP A 264 13.05 -28.15 -29.55
C TRP A 264 13.11 -29.68 -29.57
N THR A 265 12.35 -30.29 -28.67
CA THR A 265 12.12 -31.74 -28.59
C THR A 265 10.63 -31.96 -28.36
N PHE A 266 10.12 -33.16 -28.66
CA PHE A 266 8.76 -33.54 -28.28
C PHE A 266 8.84 -34.57 -27.17
N ASN A 267 8.05 -34.39 -26.12
CA ASN A 267 7.93 -35.34 -25.04
C ASN A 267 6.73 -36.25 -25.33
N GLU A 268 6.99 -37.50 -25.69
CA GLU A 268 5.95 -38.48 -26.00
C GLU A 268 5.11 -38.87 -24.78
N GLU A 269 5.69 -38.88 -23.58
CA GLU A 269 4.98 -39.22 -22.33
C GLU A 269 3.99 -38.13 -21.91
N LEU A 270 4.34 -36.87 -22.12
CA LEU A 270 3.52 -35.71 -21.72
C LEU A 270 2.71 -35.12 -22.88
N GLY A 271 2.90 -35.61 -24.11
CA GLY A 271 2.25 -35.06 -25.31
C GLY A 271 2.57 -33.59 -25.59
N CYS A 272 3.66 -33.03 -25.03
CA CYS A 272 4.02 -31.61 -25.15
C CYS A 272 5.34 -31.41 -25.91
N PHE A 273 5.49 -30.25 -26.53
CA PHE A 273 6.80 -29.78 -26.99
C PHE A 273 7.65 -29.33 -25.80
N ASN A 274 8.98 -29.47 -25.91
CA ASN A 274 9.97 -29.04 -24.95
C ASN A 274 10.99 -28.13 -25.63
N LEU A 275 11.34 -27.02 -24.99
CA LEU A 275 12.45 -26.17 -25.39
C LEU A 275 13.62 -26.33 -24.41
N ASN A 276 14.67 -27.02 -24.86
CA ASN A 276 15.90 -27.22 -24.13
C ASN A 276 16.80 -25.98 -24.32
N ILE A 277 17.04 -25.25 -23.24
CA ILE A 277 17.91 -24.08 -23.23
C ILE A 277 19.15 -24.44 -22.43
N TYR A 278 20.35 -24.27 -22.99
CA TYR A 278 21.59 -24.83 -22.45
C TYR A 278 21.91 -24.44 -21.00
N ARG A 279 21.47 -23.26 -20.52
CA ARG A 279 21.66 -22.83 -19.12
C ARG A 279 20.48 -23.13 -18.19
N SER A 280 19.38 -23.69 -18.70
CA SER A 280 18.29 -24.19 -17.87
C SER A 280 18.62 -25.62 -17.43
N PRO A 281 18.62 -25.94 -16.12
CA PRO A 281 18.92 -27.29 -15.65
C PRO A 281 17.88 -28.34 -16.12
N ASN A 282 16.68 -27.89 -16.49
CA ASN A 282 15.60 -28.75 -16.99
C ASN A 282 15.05 -28.24 -18.34
N PRO A 283 14.60 -29.14 -19.24
CA PRO A 283 13.78 -28.81 -20.40
C PRO A 283 12.57 -27.95 -20.02
N VAL A 284 12.30 -26.90 -20.80
CA VAL A 284 11.11 -26.07 -20.59
C VAL A 284 9.96 -26.67 -21.41
N CYS A 285 9.05 -27.42 -20.76
CA CYS A 285 7.83 -27.91 -21.44
C CYS A 285 6.95 -26.72 -21.84
N VAL A 286 6.35 -26.86 -23.01
CA VAL A 286 5.42 -25.93 -23.68
C VAL A 286 4.08 -26.05 -22.97
N VAL A 287 4.02 -25.43 -21.79
CA VAL A 287 2.82 -25.30 -20.98
C VAL A 287 2.56 -23.82 -20.70
N PRO A 288 1.30 -23.43 -20.47
CA PRO A 288 0.96 -22.01 -20.33
C PRO A 288 1.70 -21.29 -19.19
N SER A 289 2.00 -22.01 -18.10
CA SER A 289 2.76 -21.50 -16.96
C SER A 289 4.20 -21.08 -17.29
N THR A 290 4.79 -21.58 -18.38
CA THR A 290 6.17 -21.29 -18.80
C THR A 290 6.28 -20.33 -20.00
N ALA A 291 5.14 -19.94 -20.59
CA ALA A 291 5.04 -19.04 -21.76
C ALA A 291 5.71 -17.65 -21.58
N GLY A 292 5.77 -17.16 -20.34
CA GLY A 292 6.46 -15.91 -19.97
C GLY A 292 7.97 -16.05 -19.77
N LEU A 293 8.46 -17.28 -19.57
CA LEU A 293 9.83 -17.60 -19.18
C LEU A 293 10.78 -17.65 -20.37
N VAL A 294 10.34 -18.18 -21.51
CA VAL A 294 11.19 -18.46 -22.68
C VAL A 294 11.88 -17.22 -23.24
N ALA A 295 11.13 -16.13 -23.43
CA ALA A 295 11.73 -14.87 -23.91
C ALA A 295 12.78 -14.31 -22.95
N ARG A 296 12.64 -14.56 -21.64
CA ARG A 296 13.61 -14.13 -20.63
C ARG A 296 14.87 -15.00 -20.71
N LEU A 297 14.71 -16.33 -20.71
CA LEU A 297 15.83 -17.26 -20.79
C LEU A 297 16.66 -17.09 -22.07
N LEU A 298 16.02 -16.94 -23.23
CA LEU A 298 16.72 -16.67 -24.49
C LEU A 298 17.46 -15.32 -24.48
N ARG A 299 16.91 -14.30 -23.80
CA ARG A 299 17.61 -13.00 -23.62
C ARG A 299 18.79 -13.13 -22.66
N ASP A 300 18.66 -13.90 -21.59
CA ASP A 300 19.73 -14.11 -20.60
C ASP A 300 20.91 -14.90 -21.20
N ASP A 301 20.63 -15.91 -22.04
CA ASP A 301 21.65 -16.64 -22.80
C ASP A 301 22.35 -15.74 -23.83
N LEU A 302 21.60 -14.88 -24.51
CA LEU A 302 22.16 -13.91 -25.44
C LEU A 302 23.07 -12.88 -24.74
N GLU A 303 22.65 -12.35 -23.58
CA GLU A 303 23.49 -11.50 -22.75
C GLU A 303 24.76 -12.23 -22.27
N SER A 304 24.65 -13.52 -21.98
CA SER A 304 25.79 -14.33 -21.56
C SER A 304 26.79 -14.53 -22.69
N PHE A 305 26.31 -14.72 -23.92
CA PHE A 305 27.14 -14.70 -25.12
C PHE A 305 27.85 -13.35 -25.29
N TYR A 306 27.14 -12.24 -25.11
CA TYR A 306 27.74 -10.90 -25.14
C TYR A 306 28.84 -10.70 -24.09
N ILE A 307 28.63 -11.16 -22.85
CA ILE A 307 29.66 -11.15 -21.81
C ILE A 307 30.87 -11.98 -22.21
N LYS A 308 30.67 -13.19 -22.77
CA LYS A 308 31.77 -14.06 -23.20
C LYS A 308 32.63 -13.39 -24.28
N GLN A 309 31.99 -12.75 -25.27
CA GLN A 309 32.69 -11.98 -26.30
C GLN A 309 33.43 -10.76 -25.72
N LEU A 310 32.85 -10.07 -24.74
CA LEU A 310 33.50 -8.95 -24.07
C LEU A 310 34.70 -9.41 -23.23
N SER A 311 34.55 -10.53 -22.53
CA SER A 311 35.58 -11.11 -21.65
C SER A 311 36.77 -11.64 -22.44
N SER A 312 36.58 -12.05 -23.70
CA SER A 312 37.68 -12.45 -24.59
C SER A 312 38.50 -11.29 -25.15
N LEU A 313 38.15 -10.03 -24.88
CA LEU A 313 38.92 -8.87 -25.35
C LEU A 313 40.13 -8.63 -24.44
N VAL A 314 41.31 -8.50 -25.05
CA VAL A 314 42.60 -8.30 -24.34
C VAL A 314 42.57 -7.06 -23.44
N ASP A 315 42.01 -5.94 -23.92
CA ASP A 315 42.07 -4.64 -23.22
C ASP A 315 40.83 -4.33 -22.35
N GLN A 316 39.67 -4.93 -22.65
CA GLN A 316 38.38 -4.61 -22.01
C GLN A 316 37.84 -5.78 -21.16
N GLY A 317 38.32 -7.00 -21.39
CA GLY A 317 37.73 -8.22 -20.86
C GLY A 317 37.90 -8.42 -19.36
N LYS A 318 39.11 -8.21 -18.83
CA LYS A 318 39.40 -8.36 -17.39
C LYS A 318 38.51 -7.46 -16.52
N THR A 319 38.25 -6.23 -16.97
CA THR A 319 37.42 -5.30 -16.20
C THR A 319 35.94 -5.67 -16.25
N VAL A 320 35.47 -6.15 -17.41
CA VAL A 320 34.10 -6.67 -17.57
C VAL A 320 33.87 -7.88 -16.69
N GLU A 321 34.83 -8.79 -16.59
CA GLU A 321 34.77 -9.96 -15.71
C GLU A 321 34.52 -9.57 -14.25
N VAL A 322 35.22 -8.54 -13.77
CA VAL A 322 35.09 -8.05 -12.39
C VAL A 322 33.73 -7.41 -12.11
N PHE A 323 33.27 -6.47 -12.95
CA PHE A 323 32.03 -5.74 -12.63
C PHE A 323 30.75 -6.46 -13.05
N SER A 324 30.81 -7.45 -13.95
CA SER A 324 29.63 -8.19 -14.41
C SER A 324 29.19 -9.29 -13.44
N GLN A 325 30.09 -9.75 -12.55
CA GLN A 325 29.83 -10.78 -11.54
C GLN A 325 28.94 -10.29 -10.39
N HIS A 326 29.02 -9.01 -10.01
CA HIS A 326 28.33 -8.49 -8.83
C HIS A 326 27.42 -7.29 -9.17
N PRO A 327 26.08 -7.41 -9.01
CA PRO A 327 25.14 -6.32 -9.25
C PRO A 327 25.37 -5.08 -8.38
N ALA A 328 25.96 -5.26 -7.19
CA ALA A 328 26.30 -4.15 -6.28
C ALA A 328 27.26 -3.14 -6.93
N SER A 329 28.16 -3.59 -7.80
CA SER A 329 29.08 -2.75 -8.56
C SER A 329 28.38 -1.90 -9.63
N ASN A 330 27.08 -2.12 -9.83
CA ASN A 330 26.28 -1.55 -10.91
C ASN A 330 25.03 -0.79 -10.44
N HIS A 331 24.79 -0.70 -9.12
CA HIS A 331 23.54 -0.15 -8.56
C HIS A 331 23.23 1.29 -9.05
N PHE A 332 24.25 2.11 -9.27
CA PHE A 332 24.10 3.49 -9.71
C PHE A 332 23.60 3.63 -11.16
N LEU A 333 23.73 2.60 -12.01
CA LEU A 333 23.26 2.65 -13.41
C LEU A 333 21.73 2.75 -13.53
N GLN A 334 21.00 2.34 -12.49
CA GLN A 334 19.53 2.33 -12.50
C GLN A 334 18.92 3.63 -11.97
N ALA A 335 19.43 4.13 -10.85
CA ALA A 335 18.84 5.27 -10.12
C ALA A 335 19.74 6.51 -10.06
N GLY A 336 21.02 6.39 -10.44
CA GLY A 336 22.03 7.43 -10.24
C GLY A 336 22.47 7.58 -8.78
N ASP A 337 22.07 6.65 -7.92
CA ASP A 337 22.40 6.69 -6.50
C ASP A 337 23.92 6.74 -6.30
N PHE A 338 24.36 7.57 -5.35
CA PHE A 338 25.77 7.72 -4.97
C PHE A 338 26.74 8.14 -6.08
N THR A 339 26.25 8.65 -7.22
CA THR A 339 27.08 9.06 -8.37
C THR A 339 26.82 10.52 -8.73
N ARG A 340 27.86 11.36 -8.77
CA ARG A 340 27.76 12.74 -9.28
C ARG A 340 27.85 12.73 -10.81
N PHE A 341 27.43 13.81 -11.46
CA PHE A 341 27.54 13.94 -12.92
C PHE A 341 28.98 13.81 -13.44
N CYS A 342 29.97 14.34 -12.70
CA CYS A 342 31.38 14.18 -13.02
C CYS A 342 31.84 12.72 -12.94
N ASP A 343 31.37 11.99 -11.92
CA ASP A 343 31.71 10.59 -11.69
C ASP A 343 31.15 9.72 -12.81
N TRP A 344 29.92 10.00 -13.26
CA TRP A 344 29.28 9.30 -14.38
C TRP A 344 30.09 9.38 -15.67
N ASN A 345 30.60 10.58 -16.00
CA ASN A 345 31.40 10.79 -17.20
C ASN A 345 32.75 10.05 -17.16
N PHE A 346 33.25 9.73 -15.98
CA PHE A 346 34.55 9.06 -15.82
C PHE A 346 34.42 7.54 -15.66
N ILE A 347 33.48 7.08 -14.81
CA ILE A 347 33.43 5.72 -14.27
C ILE A 347 33.28 4.65 -15.36
N HIS A 348 32.52 4.91 -16.42
CA HIS A 348 32.30 3.93 -17.48
C HIS A 348 33.52 3.72 -18.38
N ARG A 349 34.31 4.78 -18.64
CA ARG A 349 35.59 4.66 -19.34
C ARG A 349 36.61 3.90 -18.51
N ALA A 350 36.68 4.19 -17.21
CA ALA A 350 37.54 3.50 -16.25
C ALA A 350 37.20 2.00 -16.20
N ARG A 351 35.91 1.69 -16.05
CA ARG A 351 35.39 0.33 -16.00
C ARG A 351 35.58 -0.46 -17.29
N LEU A 352 35.79 0.17 -18.44
CA LEU A 352 36.09 -0.53 -19.69
C LEU A 352 37.59 -0.54 -20.03
N GLY A 353 38.48 -0.10 -19.14
CA GLY A 353 39.90 0.06 -19.47
C GLY A 353 40.13 1.04 -20.63
N CYS A 354 39.19 1.96 -20.86
CA CYS A 354 39.13 2.83 -22.03
C CYS A 354 39.67 4.25 -21.75
N LEU A 355 40.16 4.53 -20.54
CA LEU A 355 40.79 5.81 -20.19
C LEU A 355 42.06 6.05 -21.02
N GLN A 356 42.24 7.29 -21.49
CA GLN A 356 43.53 7.75 -21.98
C GLN A 356 44.37 8.13 -20.76
N LEU A 357 45.42 7.36 -20.46
CA LEU A 357 46.44 7.76 -19.52
C LEU A 357 47.36 8.77 -20.22
N ASN A 358 47.21 10.05 -19.93
CA ASN A 358 48.04 11.12 -20.50
C ASN A 358 49.46 11.21 -19.92
N ALA A 359 49.90 10.20 -19.17
CA ALA A 359 51.29 10.11 -18.71
C ALA A 359 51.67 8.63 -18.57
N THR A 360 52.37 8.10 -19.55
CA THR A 360 53.59 7.27 -19.44
C THR A 360 53.83 6.52 -20.75
N MET A 361 55.09 6.53 -21.20
CA MET A 361 55.55 5.77 -22.36
C MET A 361 55.25 4.28 -22.21
N ARG A 362 54.97 3.63 -23.34
CA ARG A 362 54.83 2.16 -23.45
C ARG A 362 56.08 1.49 -22.85
N PHE A 363 55.88 0.59 -21.90
CA PHE A 363 56.87 -0.42 -21.54
C PHE A 363 57.06 -1.39 -22.72
N SER A 364 57.82 -0.96 -23.73
CA SER A 364 58.40 -1.83 -24.73
C SER A 364 59.79 -1.31 -25.10
N LYS A 365 60.74 -1.48 -24.18
CA LYS A 365 62.17 -1.72 -24.48
C LYS A 365 62.86 -2.14 -23.19
N ARG A 366 63.31 -3.40 -23.18
CA ARG A 366 64.15 -4.02 -22.16
C ARG A 366 65.39 -3.16 -21.92
N ASN A 367 65.72 -2.88 -20.66
CA ASN A 367 67.08 -2.53 -20.24
C ASN A 367 67.40 -3.35 -18.97
N PRO A 368 68.43 -4.22 -18.96
CA PRO A 368 68.60 -5.31 -18.00
C PRO A 368 69.39 -4.88 -16.76
N LYS A 369 68.98 -3.83 -16.06
CA LYS A 369 69.59 -3.42 -14.78
C LYS A 369 68.55 -2.77 -13.88
N CYS A 370 67.77 -3.58 -13.18
CA CYS A 370 67.37 -3.28 -11.81
C CYS A 370 66.88 -4.59 -11.17
N ARG A 371 67.69 -5.03 -10.21
CA ARG A 371 67.66 -6.32 -9.52
C ARG A 371 66.75 -6.23 -8.29
N ASN A 372 66.28 -7.41 -7.88
CA ASN A 372 65.86 -7.78 -6.54
C ASN A 372 64.51 -7.24 -6.06
N PHE A 373 63.48 -8.09 -6.08
CA PHE A 373 63.27 -9.01 -4.97
C PHE A 373 62.63 -10.32 -5.45
N SER A 374 63.28 -11.40 -5.02
CA SER A 374 63.04 -12.85 -5.10
C SER A 374 61.57 -13.28 -4.90
N HIS A 375 60.96 -13.96 -5.87
CA HIS A 375 60.75 -15.44 -5.99
C HIS A 375 59.67 -16.03 -5.04
N PRO A 376 59.03 -17.18 -5.37
CA PRO A 376 58.90 -17.87 -6.65
C PRO A 376 57.47 -18.31 -7.00
N SER A 377 57.20 -18.35 -8.30
CA SER A 377 56.21 -19.19 -8.95
C SER A 377 56.79 -20.59 -9.21
N GLY A 378 55.97 -21.64 -9.06
CA GLY A 378 56.13 -22.89 -9.83
C GLY A 378 55.71 -24.18 -9.11
N GLY A 379 54.93 -25.02 -9.80
CA GLY A 379 55.08 -26.48 -9.72
C GLY A 379 53.86 -27.31 -9.32
N ASP A 380 53.04 -27.65 -10.33
CA ASP A 380 52.46 -28.97 -10.65
C ASP A 380 51.84 -29.94 -9.61
N SER A 381 50.58 -30.27 -9.95
CA SER A 381 49.96 -31.62 -10.02
C SER A 381 49.43 -32.32 -8.75
N THR A 382 48.35 -33.08 -9.01
CA THR A 382 47.59 -34.05 -8.17
C THR A 382 46.34 -33.50 -7.45
N GLY A 383 45.16 -34.04 -7.79
CA GLY A 383 43.96 -34.01 -6.92
C GLY A 383 44.04 -35.12 -5.85
N PRO A 384 43.00 -35.39 -5.01
CA PRO A 384 41.61 -34.90 -5.06
C PRO A 384 41.01 -34.47 -3.69
N THR A 385 39.71 -34.13 -3.70
CA THR A 385 38.73 -34.03 -2.58
C THR A 385 38.69 -32.78 -1.70
N GLY A 386 37.45 -32.34 -1.38
CA GLY A 386 37.15 -31.64 -0.11
C GLY A 386 36.55 -30.23 -0.19
N ASP A 387 35.23 -30.15 -0.34
CA ASP A 387 34.28 -29.24 0.32
C ASP A 387 34.57 -27.74 0.55
N SER A 388 33.59 -26.93 0.09
CA SER A 388 32.70 -26.10 0.93
C SER A 388 32.44 -24.67 0.40
N ASN A 389 31.17 -24.45 0.05
CA ASN A 389 30.30 -23.32 0.44
C ASN A 389 30.89 -21.91 0.57
N LEU A 390 30.38 -20.96 -0.23
CA LEU A 390 29.91 -19.62 0.19
C LEU A 390 29.25 -18.93 -1.03
N SER A 391 27.94 -19.06 -1.18
CA SER A 391 26.92 -18.10 -0.70
C SER A 391 26.61 -16.99 -1.72
N SER A 392 25.46 -17.19 -2.35
CA SER A 392 24.67 -16.27 -3.16
C SER A 392 24.04 -15.15 -2.33
N VAL A 393 23.84 -13.99 -2.98
CA VAL A 393 22.89 -12.94 -2.57
C VAL A 393 21.75 -12.93 -3.60
N PRO A 394 20.46 -13.04 -3.21
CA PRO A 394 19.35 -13.06 -4.16
C PRO A 394 18.61 -11.71 -4.26
N GLY A 395 18.08 -11.42 -5.46
CA GLY A 395 17.22 -10.27 -5.75
C GLY A 395 16.04 -10.61 -6.66
N VAL A 396 14.83 -10.52 -6.06
CA VAL A 396 13.51 -10.08 -6.58
C VAL A 396 12.83 -10.86 -7.73
N VAL A 397 11.67 -11.49 -7.42
CA VAL A 397 10.62 -11.91 -8.40
C VAL A 397 9.21 -11.77 -7.78
N GLY A 398 8.22 -11.33 -8.59
CA GLY A 398 6.76 -11.36 -8.33
C GLY A 398 6.09 -12.65 -8.84
N PRO A 399 4.76 -12.83 -8.72
CA PRO A 399 4.15 -14.13 -8.45
C PRO A 399 4.10 -15.04 -9.70
N VAL A 400 4.92 -16.08 -9.65
CA VAL A 400 4.64 -17.41 -10.22
C VAL A 400 4.31 -18.27 -8.99
N LEU A 401 3.35 -19.20 -9.08
CA LEU A 401 3.22 -20.27 -8.08
C LEU A 401 4.62 -20.87 -7.85
N PRO A 402 5.27 -20.63 -6.68
CA PRO A 402 6.71 -20.73 -6.63
C PRO A 402 7.10 -22.17 -6.35
N PHE A 403 8.07 -22.69 -7.11
CA PHE A 403 8.97 -23.68 -6.51
C PHE A 403 9.51 -23.04 -5.24
N LEU A 404 9.19 -23.64 -4.07
CA LEU A 404 9.70 -23.20 -2.78
C LEU A 404 11.21 -22.99 -2.90
N THR A 405 11.72 -21.85 -2.44
CA THR A 405 13.16 -21.63 -2.36
C THR A 405 13.80 -22.76 -1.54
N LYS A 406 15.09 -23.07 -1.75
CA LYS A 406 15.79 -24.07 -0.94
C LYS A 406 15.58 -23.84 0.57
N PHE A 407 15.66 -22.58 1.00
CA PHE A 407 15.36 -22.17 2.37
C PHE A 407 13.93 -22.56 2.80
N GLN A 408 12.92 -22.26 1.99
CA GLN A 408 11.53 -22.59 2.29
C GLN A 408 11.27 -24.09 2.29
N LYS A 409 11.88 -24.85 1.36
CA LYS A 409 11.79 -26.31 1.31
C LYS A 409 12.42 -26.94 2.55
N ASP A 410 13.66 -26.58 2.85
CA ASP A 410 14.41 -27.09 4.02
C ASP A 410 13.64 -26.82 5.32
N TRP A 411 13.08 -25.63 5.48
CA TRP A 411 12.26 -25.29 6.66
C TRP A 411 10.90 -25.98 6.66
N SER A 412 10.22 -26.06 5.53
CA SER A 412 8.93 -26.77 5.45
C SER A 412 9.09 -28.23 5.83
N ASP A 413 10.15 -28.90 5.36
CA ASP A 413 10.42 -30.30 5.68
C ASP A 413 10.80 -30.47 7.16
N ARG A 414 11.57 -29.54 7.74
CA ARG A 414 11.85 -29.52 9.19
C ARG A 414 10.60 -29.30 10.04
N ILE A 415 9.65 -28.48 9.58
CA ILE A 415 8.42 -28.20 10.32
C ILE A 415 7.45 -29.39 10.27
N LYS A 416 7.42 -30.15 9.16
CA LYS A 416 6.55 -31.33 9.02
C LYS A 416 6.74 -32.34 10.14
N VAL A 417 8.00 -32.57 10.54
CA VAL A 417 8.37 -33.53 11.60
C VAL A 417 8.18 -33.00 13.03
N VAL A 418 7.81 -31.73 13.21
CA VAL A 418 7.47 -31.19 14.54
C VAL A 418 6.16 -31.81 15.01
N GLY A 419 6.24 -32.60 16.08
CA GLY A 419 5.11 -33.28 16.70
C GLY A 419 4.83 -32.84 18.15
N SER A 420 5.74 -32.10 18.78
CA SER A 420 5.61 -31.67 20.18
C SER A 420 5.84 -30.16 20.38
N ALA A 421 5.37 -29.64 21.52
CA ALA A 421 5.55 -28.24 21.90
C ALA A 421 7.05 -27.86 22.06
N SER A 422 7.88 -28.76 22.58
CA SER A 422 9.33 -28.54 22.73
C SER A 422 10.04 -28.47 21.39
N GLU A 423 9.67 -29.32 20.44
CA GLU A 423 10.22 -29.29 19.08
C GLU A 423 9.79 -28.03 18.33
N LEU A 424 8.55 -27.56 18.52
CA LEU A 424 8.07 -26.30 17.95
C LEU A 424 8.89 -25.12 18.46
N GLU A 425 9.17 -25.08 19.77
CA GLU A 425 9.99 -24.02 20.38
C GLU A 425 11.41 -23.98 19.81
N GLU A 426 12.06 -25.14 19.73
CA GLU A 426 13.42 -25.26 19.21
C GLU A 426 13.47 -24.91 17.71
N ALA A 427 12.56 -25.48 16.91
CA ALA A 427 12.48 -25.20 15.47
C ALA A 427 12.22 -23.71 15.19
N TYR A 428 11.30 -23.08 15.93
CA TYR A 428 11.03 -21.66 15.77
C TYR A 428 12.22 -20.79 16.17
N SER A 429 12.91 -21.13 17.27
CA SER A 429 14.10 -20.41 17.72
C SER A 429 15.23 -20.48 16.68
N GLN A 430 15.49 -21.66 16.12
CA GLN A 430 16.46 -21.84 15.04
C GLN A 430 16.06 -21.08 13.76
N PHE A 431 14.75 -21.02 13.46
CA PHE A 431 14.24 -20.24 12.33
C PHE A 431 14.53 -18.75 12.50
N ILE A 432 14.25 -18.19 13.68
CA ILE A 432 14.54 -16.79 14.00
C ILE A 432 16.04 -16.49 13.90
N LEU A 433 16.92 -17.38 14.36
CA LEU A 433 18.36 -17.22 14.20
C LEU A 433 18.77 -17.22 12.72
N SER A 434 18.18 -18.10 11.90
CA SER A 434 18.50 -18.20 10.46
C SER A 434 18.14 -16.95 9.65
N ILE A 435 17.19 -16.14 10.13
CA ILE A 435 16.77 -14.88 9.48
C ILE A 435 17.43 -13.63 10.09
N GLY A 436 18.38 -13.81 11.01
CA GLY A 436 19.19 -12.75 11.61
C GLY A 436 18.73 -12.27 12.99
N GLY A 437 17.94 -13.07 13.70
CA GLY A 437 17.39 -12.74 15.03
C GLY A 437 18.40 -12.94 16.16
N LYS A 438 18.10 -12.37 17.32
CA LYS A 438 18.88 -12.57 18.55
C LYS A 438 18.16 -13.54 19.48
N PRO A 439 18.88 -14.44 20.19
CA PRO A 439 18.25 -15.33 21.16
C PRO A 439 17.63 -14.52 22.31
N SER A 440 16.42 -14.91 22.75
CA SER A 440 15.87 -14.39 24.00
C SER A 440 16.79 -14.81 25.15
N ARG A 441 17.23 -13.85 25.96
CA ARG A 441 18.14 -14.10 27.08
C ARG A 441 17.37 -14.77 28.23
N ARG A 442 17.22 -16.09 28.19
CA ARG A 442 16.96 -16.90 29.38
C ARG A 442 18.24 -17.64 29.78
N ARG A 443 19.00 -17.04 30.71
CA ARG A 443 19.88 -17.73 31.65
C ARG A 443 20.21 -16.77 32.79
N GLY A 444 19.41 -16.85 33.85
CA GLY A 444 19.84 -16.38 35.17
C GLY A 444 20.99 -17.26 35.63
N ARG A 445 22.19 -16.70 35.72
CA ARG A 445 23.23 -17.18 36.63
C ARG A 445 23.43 -16.09 37.68
N PRO A 446 23.54 -16.42 38.97
CA PRO A 446 23.80 -15.43 40.00
C PRO A 446 25.15 -14.77 39.71
N ARG A 447 25.15 -13.43 39.60
CA ARG A 447 26.38 -12.66 39.50
C ARG A 447 27.04 -12.64 40.87
N ASN A 448 28.09 -13.45 41.02
CA ASN A 448 29.01 -13.38 42.15
C ASN A 448 29.81 -12.06 42.07
N PRO A 449 29.80 -11.20 43.10
CA PRO A 449 30.45 -9.90 43.06
C PRO A 449 31.93 -10.03 43.41
N ALA A 450 32.72 -10.63 42.53
CA ALA A 450 34.17 -10.63 42.69
C ALA A 450 34.85 -10.73 41.31
N ARG A 451 35.89 -9.92 41.14
CA ARG A 451 36.75 -9.77 39.95
C ARG A 451 36.22 -8.87 38.85
N ARG A 452 36.33 -7.57 39.11
CA ARG A 452 36.65 -6.59 38.06
C ARG A 452 37.79 -5.70 38.55
N ASN A 453 39.02 -6.09 38.23
CA ASN A 453 40.18 -5.21 38.27
C ASN A 453 41.20 -5.73 37.25
N THR A 454 41.37 -4.96 36.16
CA THR A 454 42.68 -4.57 35.59
C THR A 454 42.46 -3.73 34.33
N ARG A 455 42.76 -2.43 34.49
CA ARG A 455 43.42 -1.50 33.55
C ARG A 455 42.88 -1.35 32.12
N ARG A 456 42.46 -0.12 31.80
CA ARG A 456 43.35 0.83 31.08
C ARG A 456 42.86 2.28 31.21
N HIS A 457 43.83 3.11 31.57
CA HIS A 457 43.87 4.55 31.83
C HIS A 457 43.22 5.46 30.78
N LEU A 458 42.62 6.55 31.27
CA LEU A 458 42.59 7.89 30.67
C LEU A 458 43.01 8.88 31.77
N PRO A 459 43.78 9.94 31.47
CA PRO A 459 44.46 10.72 32.49
C PRO A 459 43.56 11.79 33.13
N SER A 460 43.86 12.00 34.39
CA SER A 460 43.36 12.95 35.38
C SER A 460 43.80 14.39 35.12
N ALA A 461 42.94 15.34 35.50
CA ALA A 461 43.35 16.65 36.01
C ALA A 461 42.37 17.05 37.13
N GLU A 462 42.95 17.34 38.29
CA GLU A 462 42.33 17.71 39.57
C GLU A 462 42.11 19.24 39.71
N PRO A 463 41.41 19.70 40.76
CA PRO A 463 40.83 21.05 40.91
C PRO A 463 41.55 21.97 41.92
N ALA A 464 41.34 23.29 41.83
CA ALA A 464 41.51 24.31 42.90
C ALA A 464 40.90 25.64 42.39
N GLU A 465 39.90 26.25 43.01
CA GLU A 465 39.86 27.12 44.21
C GLU A 465 40.52 28.51 44.12
N ASN A 466 39.70 29.52 44.48
CA ASN A 466 39.97 30.85 45.06
C ASN A 466 40.32 32.11 44.23
N SER A 467 39.27 32.94 44.04
CA SER A 467 39.07 34.28 44.66
C SER A 467 39.69 35.57 44.07
N THR A 468 38.85 36.62 44.12
CA THR A 468 39.09 38.09 44.15
C THR A 468 39.28 38.89 42.84
N SER A 469 38.26 39.68 42.48
CA SER A 469 38.25 41.15 42.62
C SER A 469 37.04 41.78 41.89
N ALA A 470 36.48 42.82 42.49
CA ALA A 470 35.26 43.51 42.11
C ALA A 470 35.49 44.63 41.08
N ALA A 471 34.48 44.92 40.25
CA ALA A 471 33.82 46.24 40.15
C ALA A 471 33.04 46.42 38.82
N GLY A 472 31.77 46.82 38.95
CA GLY A 472 31.12 47.82 38.11
C GLY A 472 30.77 47.46 36.66
N SER A 473 29.51 47.10 36.42
CA SER A 473 28.57 47.78 35.50
C SER A 473 27.53 46.80 34.93
N THR A 474 26.26 47.12 35.19
CA THR A 474 25.08 46.50 34.58
C THR A 474 25.09 46.65 33.06
N PRO A 475 24.88 45.58 32.26
CA PRO A 475 24.44 45.74 30.88
C PRO A 475 22.91 45.73 30.85
N SER A 476 22.40 46.88 30.45
CA SER A 476 21.05 47.20 29.98
C SER A 476 20.37 46.11 29.15
N ALA A 477 19.04 46.08 29.26
CA ALA A 477 18.12 45.29 28.44
C ALA A 477 18.45 45.34 26.93
N PRO A 478 18.38 44.21 26.21
CA PRO A 478 18.65 44.20 24.78
C PRO A 478 17.51 44.89 24.03
N SER A 479 17.88 45.94 23.29
CA SER A 479 17.04 46.65 22.34
C SER A 479 16.51 45.70 21.27
N ALA A 480 15.24 45.88 20.92
CA ALA A 480 14.56 45.20 19.84
C ALA A 480 15.29 45.41 18.50
N GLY A 481 15.65 44.32 17.82
CA GLY A 481 15.91 44.35 16.38
C GLY A 481 17.20 43.72 15.87
N GLU A 482 17.49 42.45 16.18
CA GLU A 482 18.37 41.63 15.31
C GLU A 482 17.85 40.19 15.16
N PRO A 483 17.68 39.68 13.91
CA PRO A 483 17.29 38.30 13.69
C PRO A 483 18.49 37.35 13.87
N LEU A 484 18.48 36.58 14.96
CA LEU A 484 19.39 35.45 15.18
C LEU A 484 19.23 34.41 14.05
N THR A 485 20.09 34.49 13.03
CA THR A 485 20.22 33.44 12.01
C THR A 485 21.02 32.27 12.62
N LYS A 486 20.33 31.19 13.01
CA LYS A 486 20.99 29.93 13.41
C LYS A 486 21.93 29.48 12.27
N ARG A 487 23.23 29.38 12.54
CA ARG A 487 24.22 28.78 11.62
C ARG A 487 23.73 27.40 11.17
N TYR A 488 23.79 27.12 9.87
CA TYR A 488 23.43 25.83 9.28
C TYR A 488 24.43 24.75 9.70
N ASP A 489 23.99 23.75 10.47
CA ASP A 489 24.80 22.58 10.83
C ASP A 489 24.59 21.44 9.81
N PRO A 490 25.58 21.13 8.96
CA PRO A 490 25.47 20.06 7.96
C PRO A 490 25.39 18.66 8.58
N VAL A 491 25.95 18.43 9.77
CA VAL A 491 25.94 17.12 10.45
C VAL A 491 24.55 16.84 11.00
N GLU A 492 23.97 17.82 11.70
CA GLU A 492 22.59 17.73 12.18
C GLU A 492 21.59 17.60 11.02
N ALA A 493 21.78 18.37 9.94
CA ALA A 493 20.97 18.28 8.73
C ALA A 493 21.01 16.85 8.14
N SER A 494 22.21 16.29 7.93
CA SER A 494 22.39 14.94 7.41
C SER A 494 21.74 13.88 8.31
N ARG A 495 21.93 13.99 9.63
CA ARG A 495 21.32 13.10 10.63
C ARG A 495 19.80 13.13 10.53
N LEU A 496 19.20 14.33 10.52
CA LEU A 496 17.75 14.51 10.52
C LEU A 496 17.12 14.07 9.18
N GLN A 497 17.77 14.37 8.06
CA GLN A 497 17.31 13.94 6.73
C GLN A 497 17.35 12.41 6.56
N LYS A 498 18.41 11.74 7.07
CA LYS A 498 18.50 10.27 7.12
C LYS A 498 17.43 9.69 8.03
N LEU A 499 17.23 10.28 9.21
CA LEU A 499 16.18 9.86 10.14
C LEU A 499 14.80 10.00 9.50
N PHE A 500 14.53 11.07 8.75
CA PHE A 500 13.25 11.25 8.06
C PHE A 500 13.00 10.17 6.99
N ARG A 501 14.04 9.76 6.24
CA ARG A 501 13.94 8.66 5.27
C ARG A 501 13.64 7.32 5.96
N ALA A 502 14.28 7.05 7.09
CA ALA A 502 14.07 5.82 7.84
C ALA A 502 12.75 5.80 8.63
N ASN A 503 12.39 6.92 9.27
CA ASN A 503 11.22 7.09 10.13
C ASN A 503 10.78 8.56 10.20
N GLN A 504 9.85 8.94 9.33
CA GLN A 504 9.32 10.30 9.22
C GLN A 504 8.73 10.83 10.54
N LYS A 505 7.98 10.00 11.28
CA LYS A 505 7.33 10.40 12.53
C LYS A 505 8.35 10.75 13.61
N LYS A 506 9.40 9.92 13.76
CA LYS A 506 10.46 10.16 14.75
C LYS A 506 11.29 11.41 14.41
N ALA A 507 11.58 11.63 13.14
CA ALA A 507 12.22 12.86 12.69
C ALA A 507 11.36 14.09 12.97
N LEU A 508 10.05 14.01 12.70
CA LEU A 508 9.14 15.12 12.95
C LEU A 508 8.99 15.41 14.44
N GLN A 509 8.87 14.39 15.29
CA GLN A 509 8.82 14.57 16.74
C GLN A 509 10.08 15.26 17.27
N SER A 510 11.26 14.91 16.74
CA SER A 510 12.51 15.62 17.04
C SER A 510 12.48 17.10 16.67
N ILE A 511 11.73 17.50 15.64
CA ILE A 511 11.60 18.88 15.20
C ILE A 511 10.55 19.63 16.04
N LEU A 512 9.41 19.00 16.31
CA LEU A 512 8.27 19.64 16.98
C LEU A 512 8.39 19.66 18.50
N SER A 513 8.97 18.62 19.10
CA SER A 513 8.93 18.36 20.54
C SER A 513 10.31 18.07 21.16
N GLY A 514 11.38 18.07 20.38
CA GLY A 514 12.73 17.74 20.83
C GLY A 514 13.01 16.22 20.94
N PRO A 515 14.16 15.80 21.49
CA PRO A 515 14.52 14.39 21.61
C PRO A 515 13.53 13.64 22.53
N PRO A 516 13.26 12.34 22.26
CA PRO A 516 12.35 11.55 23.07
C PRO A 516 12.87 11.43 24.51
N ARG A 517 12.01 11.74 25.48
CA ARG A 517 12.29 11.58 26.91
C ARG A 517 11.83 10.19 27.37
N TYR A 518 12.71 9.46 28.05
CA TYR A 518 12.32 8.23 28.75
C TYR A 518 11.73 8.59 30.12
N CYS A 519 10.94 7.69 30.68
CA CYS A 519 10.37 7.86 32.02
C CYS A 519 11.49 7.95 33.06
N GLU A 520 11.50 9.04 33.84
CA GLU A 520 12.53 9.33 34.85
C GLU A 520 12.24 8.66 36.21
N ILE A 521 11.06 8.05 36.35
CA ILE A 521 10.67 7.28 37.54
C ILE A 521 11.57 6.05 37.68
N SER A 522 11.92 5.69 38.92
CA SER A 522 12.80 4.56 39.21
C SER A 522 12.23 3.23 38.67
N PRO A 523 13.08 2.29 38.22
CA PRO A 523 12.63 0.97 37.76
C PRO A 523 11.74 0.25 38.78
N ASP A 524 12.08 0.31 40.07
CA ASP A 524 11.34 -0.39 41.14
C ASP A 524 9.91 0.18 41.32
N ALA A 525 9.77 1.50 41.33
CA ALA A 525 8.44 2.13 41.44
C ALA A 525 7.56 1.87 40.20
N VAL A 526 8.19 1.80 39.02
CA VAL A 526 7.50 1.40 37.77
C VAL A 526 7.08 -0.07 37.85
N GLU A 527 7.96 -0.94 38.33
CA GLU A 527 7.68 -2.36 38.51
C GLU A 527 6.51 -2.58 39.46
N ASP A 528 6.55 -1.98 40.65
CA ASP A 528 5.48 -2.03 41.65
C ASP A 528 4.12 -1.57 41.11
N HIS A 529 4.13 -0.47 40.34
CA HIS A 529 2.92 0.03 39.70
C HIS A 529 2.34 -0.99 38.73
N PHE A 530 3.16 -1.53 37.83
CA PHE A 530 2.68 -2.44 36.79
C PHE A 530 2.38 -3.85 37.30
N VAL A 531 3.01 -4.29 38.39
CA VAL A 531 2.62 -5.51 39.12
C VAL A 531 1.18 -5.39 39.64
N ARG A 532 0.80 -4.22 40.18
CA ARG A 532 -0.60 -3.95 40.59
C ARG A 532 -1.55 -3.78 39.42
N VAL A 533 -1.11 -3.16 38.33
CA VAL A 533 -1.95 -2.98 37.12
C VAL A 533 -2.26 -4.32 36.44
N PHE A 534 -1.32 -5.25 36.44
CA PHE A 534 -1.45 -6.56 35.81
C PHE A 534 -1.79 -7.69 36.79
N SER A 535 -2.06 -7.37 38.06
CA SER A 535 -2.51 -8.37 39.03
C SER A 535 -3.84 -8.96 38.61
N GLU A 536 -4.08 -10.21 39.02
CA GLU A 536 -5.33 -10.90 38.74
C GLU A 536 -6.49 -10.15 39.40
N ASN A 537 -7.51 -9.84 38.60
CA ASN A 537 -8.78 -9.35 39.11
C ASN A 537 -9.79 -10.49 38.91
N PRO A 538 -10.38 -11.06 39.97
CA PRO A 538 -11.41 -12.07 39.78
C PRO A 538 -12.67 -11.43 39.19
N PHE A 539 -13.34 -12.15 38.30
CA PHE A 539 -14.72 -11.84 37.95
C PHE A 539 -15.65 -12.80 38.69
N ASP A 540 -16.87 -12.37 38.94
CA ASP A 540 -17.87 -13.10 39.70
C ASP A 540 -18.47 -14.24 38.86
N PRO A 541 -18.45 -15.51 39.33
CA PRO A 541 -19.03 -16.65 38.62
C PRO A 541 -20.54 -16.53 38.37
N THR A 542 -21.24 -15.65 39.09
CA THR A 542 -22.67 -15.37 38.88
C THR A 542 -22.95 -14.49 37.65
N PHE A 543 -21.91 -14.00 36.97
CA PHE A 543 -22.05 -13.25 35.72
C PHE A 543 -22.83 -14.08 34.69
N LYS A 544 -23.93 -13.51 34.18
CA LYS A 544 -24.76 -14.15 33.15
C LYS A 544 -24.25 -13.76 31.76
N PHE A 545 -23.52 -14.66 31.13
CA PHE A 545 -23.11 -14.49 29.73
C PHE A 545 -24.32 -14.50 28.78
N LEU A 546 -24.16 -13.82 27.65
CA LEU A 546 -25.18 -13.81 26.61
C LEU A 546 -25.30 -15.20 25.99
N THR A 547 -26.54 -15.60 25.73
CA THR A 547 -26.87 -16.75 24.89
C THR A 547 -26.98 -16.31 23.44
N TYR A 548 -26.39 -17.09 22.54
CA TYR A 548 -26.39 -16.83 21.12
C TYR A 548 -26.89 -18.06 20.35
N ASP A 549 -27.41 -17.83 19.15
CA ASP A 549 -27.68 -18.89 18.18
C ASP A 549 -26.38 -19.58 17.77
N ASP A 550 -26.49 -20.83 17.29
CA ASP A 550 -25.34 -21.61 16.83
C ASP A 550 -24.56 -20.85 15.73
N PRO A 551 -23.23 -20.75 15.85
CA PRO A 551 -22.43 -20.00 14.89
C PRO A 551 -22.31 -20.74 13.56
N VAL A 552 -22.43 -19.99 12.47
CA VAL A 552 -22.05 -20.44 11.12
C VAL A 552 -20.60 -20.08 10.81
N ALA A 553 -20.05 -20.73 9.79
CA ALA A 553 -18.70 -20.46 9.27
C ALA A 553 -17.56 -20.61 10.29
N SER A 554 -17.68 -21.53 11.26
CA SER A 554 -16.62 -21.83 12.24
C SER A 554 -15.30 -22.27 11.58
N HIS A 555 -15.37 -22.86 10.38
CA HIS A 555 -14.20 -23.20 9.56
C HIS A 555 -13.24 -22.02 9.33
N LEU A 556 -13.75 -20.78 9.25
CA LEU A 556 -12.91 -19.58 9.07
C LEU A 556 -11.87 -19.38 10.18
N ILE A 557 -12.16 -19.83 11.40
CA ILE A 557 -11.29 -19.67 12.58
C ILE A 557 -10.62 -20.98 13.03
N THR A 558 -11.02 -22.13 12.47
CA THR A 558 -10.43 -23.44 12.79
C THR A 558 -9.53 -23.99 11.70
N ASP A 559 -9.77 -23.65 10.43
CA ASP A 559 -9.03 -24.20 9.31
C ASP A 559 -7.56 -23.75 9.34
N HIS A 560 -6.71 -24.48 8.61
CA HIS A 560 -5.31 -24.09 8.45
C HIS A 560 -5.18 -22.73 7.75
N MET A 561 -4.16 -21.97 8.14
CA MET A 561 -3.78 -20.70 7.51
C MET A 561 -3.07 -20.97 6.18
N SER A 562 -3.62 -20.42 5.10
CA SER A 562 -2.98 -20.53 3.78
C SER A 562 -1.77 -19.60 3.69
N PRO A 563 -0.73 -19.96 2.91
CA PRO A 563 0.39 -19.07 2.64
C PRO A 563 -0.06 -17.72 2.07
N GLU A 564 -1.08 -17.70 1.20
CA GLU A 564 -1.61 -16.50 0.57
C GLU A 564 -2.22 -15.55 1.60
N GLU A 565 -3.04 -16.06 2.52
CA GLU A 565 -3.66 -15.28 3.59
C GLU A 565 -2.59 -14.64 4.49
N VAL A 566 -1.60 -15.43 4.91
CA VAL A 566 -0.48 -14.94 5.73
C VAL A 566 0.34 -13.91 4.97
N TRP A 567 0.59 -14.15 3.68
CA TRP A 567 1.38 -13.28 2.83
C TRP A 567 0.70 -11.94 2.57
N ASP A 568 -0.60 -11.92 2.30
CA ASP A 568 -1.35 -10.70 2.09
C ASP A 568 -1.35 -9.84 3.35
N LYS A 569 -1.53 -10.47 4.53
CA LYS A 569 -1.41 -9.76 5.80
C LYS A 569 0.01 -9.23 6.02
N LEU A 570 1.04 -10.07 5.83
CA LEU A 570 2.43 -9.67 5.98
C LEU A 570 2.79 -8.52 5.04
N ARG A 571 2.38 -8.60 3.76
CA ARG A 571 2.67 -7.60 2.72
C ARG A 571 2.12 -6.23 3.09
N ALA A 572 0.91 -6.17 3.64
CA ALA A 572 0.27 -4.94 4.09
C ALA A 572 0.97 -4.26 5.29
N LEU A 573 1.63 -5.04 6.16
CA LEU A 573 2.31 -4.52 7.35
C LEU A 573 3.57 -3.72 6.99
N LYS A 574 3.71 -2.51 7.54
CA LYS A 574 4.92 -1.67 7.41
C LYS A 574 5.89 -1.97 8.55
N ASN A 575 7.19 -1.83 8.30
CA ASN A 575 8.21 -2.02 9.34
C ASN A 575 7.93 -1.11 10.55
N SER A 576 7.85 -1.73 11.73
CA SER A 576 7.74 -1.08 13.03
C SER A 576 8.95 -1.45 13.90
N ALA A 577 9.05 -0.87 15.11
CA ALA A 577 10.02 -1.35 16.08
C ALA A 577 9.81 -2.86 16.36
N PRO A 578 10.88 -3.67 16.35
CA PRO A 578 10.79 -5.11 16.54
C PRO A 578 10.64 -5.45 18.03
N GLY A 579 10.27 -6.69 18.32
CA GLY A 579 10.23 -7.22 19.68
C GLY A 579 11.62 -7.56 20.24
N PRO A 580 11.68 -8.31 21.36
CA PRO A 580 12.92 -8.84 21.93
C PRO A 580 13.87 -9.52 20.92
N ASP A 581 13.34 -10.22 19.91
CA ASP A 581 14.09 -10.96 18.88
C ASP A 581 14.87 -10.07 17.89
N GLY A 582 14.52 -8.79 17.77
CA GLY A 582 15.12 -7.84 16.83
C GLY A 582 14.71 -8.03 15.37
N ILE A 583 13.71 -8.87 15.07
CA ILE A 583 13.26 -9.17 13.70
C ILE A 583 12.22 -8.16 13.23
N PHE A 584 12.42 -7.60 12.03
CA PHE A 584 11.45 -6.72 11.36
C PHE A 584 10.57 -7.52 10.38
N TYR A 585 9.39 -7.00 10.04
CA TYR A 585 8.54 -7.61 9.01
C TYR A 585 9.25 -7.74 7.65
N SER A 586 10.16 -6.81 7.30
CA SER A 586 10.98 -6.91 6.09
C SER A 586 11.90 -8.12 6.06
N ASN A 587 12.37 -8.61 7.22
CA ASN A 587 13.17 -9.82 7.27
C ASN A 587 12.35 -11.01 6.78
N PHE A 588 11.12 -11.19 7.32
CA PHE A 588 10.20 -12.22 6.83
C PHE A 588 9.88 -12.06 5.34
N LYS A 589 9.55 -10.83 4.89
CA LYS A 589 9.27 -10.58 3.46
C LYS A 589 10.42 -10.95 2.53
N SER A 590 11.66 -10.78 2.99
CA SER A 590 12.86 -11.08 2.21
C SER A 590 13.26 -12.54 2.23
N ARG A 591 13.05 -13.24 3.36
CA ARG A 591 13.51 -14.62 3.58
C ARG A 591 12.45 -15.67 3.30
N ASP A 592 11.18 -15.32 3.47
CA ASP A 592 10.02 -16.17 3.23
C ASP A 592 8.99 -15.45 2.33
N PRO A 593 9.34 -15.14 1.07
CA PRO A 593 8.39 -14.56 0.14
C PRO A 593 7.24 -15.54 -0.14
N GLY A 594 6.00 -15.07 0.00
CA GLY A 594 4.83 -15.95 -0.08
C GLY A 594 4.43 -16.60 1.26
N ALA A 595 5.18 -16.34 2.34
CA ALA A 595 4.87 -16.77 3.70
C ALA A 595 4.67 -18.29 3.90
N HIS A 596 5.31 -19.14 3.10
CA HIS A 596 5.16 -20.60 3.16
C HIS A 596 5.72 -21.21 4.46
N VAL A 597 6.84 -20.68 4.96
CA VAL A 597 7.45 -21.18 6.21
C VAL A 597 6.67 -20.66 7.41
N LEU A 598 6.27 -19.39 7.39
CA LEU A 598 5.45 -18.82 8.45
C LEU A 598 4.08 -19.51 8.56
N SER A 599 3.40 -19.78 7.45
CA SER A 599 2.11 -20.48 7.49
C SER A 599 2.27 -21.90 8.03
N ALA A 600 3.32 -22.63 7.65
CA ALA A 600 3.60 -23.94 8.21
C ALA A 600 3.81 -23.91 9.74
N PHE A 601 4.59 -22.94 10.26
CA PHE A 601 4.71 -22.73 11.71
C PHE A 601 3.39 -22.38 12.37
N PHE A 602 2.58 -21.52 11.74
CA PHE A 602 1.28 -21.12 12.27
C PHE A 602 0.30 -22.29 12.33
N ASN A 603 0.31 -23.17 11.33
CA ASN A 603 -0.52 -24.36 11.32
C ASN A 603 -0.07 -25.36 12.40
N LYS A 604 1.24 -25.53 12.62
CA LYS A 604 1.72 -26.31 13.76
C LYS A 604 1.36 -25.71 15.12
N VAL A 605 1.34 -24.38 15.22
CA VAL A 605 0.82 -23.68 16.41
C VAL A 605 -0.65 -24.03 16.64
N LEU A 606 -1.48 -23.98 15.58
CA LEU A 606 -2.90 -24.35 15.63
C LEU A 606 -3.10 -25.83 16.02
N ASP A 607 -2.41 -26.75 15.34
CA ASP A 607 -2.50 -28.20 15.56
C ASP A 607 -2.13 -28.58 17.00
N LEU A 608 -1.06 -27.99 17.54
CA LEU A 608 -0.55 -28.29 18.88
C LEU A 608 -1.19 -27.46 19.99
N SER A 609 -2.08 -26.52 19.66
CA SER A 609 -2.71 -25.60 20.63
C SER A 609 -1.71 -24.87 21.53
N THR A 610 -0.52 -24.55 21.01
CA THR A 610 0.58 -23.93 21.78
C THR A 610 1.36 -22.91 20.95
N VAL A 611 1.93 -21.90 21.61
CA VAL A 611 2.73 -20.86 20.96
C VAL A 611 4.16 -20.82 21.47
N PRO A 612 5.13 -20.39 20.64
CA PRO A 612 6.50 -20.21 21.09
C PRO A 612 6.60 -19.29 22.31
N SER A 613 7.46 -19.65 23.28
CA SER A 613 7.64 -18.92 24.53
C SER A 613 8.09 -17.47 24.30
N SER A 614 8.90 -17.25 23.26
CA SER A 614 9.34 -15.92 22.83
C SER A 614 8.18 -14.98 22.43
N TRP A 615 7.02 -15.50 22.01
CA TRP A 615 5.84 -14.69 21.68
C TRP A 615 5.12 -14.15 22.91
N LYS A 616 5.42 -14.71 24.09
CA LYS A 616 4.84 -14.35 25.39
C LYS A 616 5.61 -13.22 26.08
N GLU A 617 6.76 -12.82 25.54
CA GLU A 617 7.62 -11.78 26.11
C GLU A 617 7.41 -10.42 25.41
N ALA A 618 7.20 -9.37 26.20
CA ALA A 618 7.02 -8.01 25.71
C ALA A 618 8.07 -7.03 26.26
N LYS A 619 8.61 -6.18 25.38
CA LYS A 619 9.36 -4.99 25.79
C LYS A 619 8.45 -3.77 25.75
N VAL A 620 8.21 -3.13 26.89
CA VAL A 620 7.30 -2.00 27.01
C VAL A 620 8.09 -0.70 27.02
N VAL A 621 7.69 0.24 26.17
CA VAL A 621 8.18 1.62 26.19
C VAL A 621 7.06 2.53 26.67
N LEU A 622 7.38 3.42 27.61
CA LEU A 622 6.45 4.40 28.15
C LEU A 622 6.42 5.65 27.27
N ILE A 623 5.23 6.07 26.85
CA ILE A 623 4.99 7.31 26.08
C ILE A 623 4.29 8.33 26.99
N PRO A 624 4.80 9.58 27.09
CA PRO A 624 4.20 10.57 27.96
C PRO A 624 2.81 11.00 27.47
N LYS A 625 1.86 11.12 28.41
CA LYS A 625 0.58 11.82 28.27
C LYS A 625 0.74 13.24 28.82
N PRO A 626 -0.17 14.18 28.50
CA PRO A 626 -0.24 15.46 29.18
C PRO A 626 -0.41 15.26 30.69
N GLY A 627 0.32 16.01 31.51
CA GLY A 627 0.32 15.89 32.96
C GLY A 627 1.72 16.00 33.56
N ASP A 628 1.84 15.74 34.85
CA ASP A 628 3.12 15.64 35.55
C ASP A 628 3.89 14.40 35.07
N PRO A 629 5.11 14.54 34.52
CA PRO A 629 5.94 13.42 34.09
C PRO A 629 6.43 12.52 35.24
N LEU A 630 6.36 12.96 36.50
CA LEU A 630 6.72 12.16 37.66
C LEU A 630 5.58 11.25 38.15
N ASP A 631 4.36 11.44 37.64
CA ASP A 631 3.23 10.54 37.87
C ASP A 631 3.19 9.44 36.79
N ILE A 632 3.36 8.18 37.21
CA ILE A 632 3.34 7.01 36.32
C ILE A 632 2.01 6.85 35.56
N SER A 633 0.90 7.35 36.10
CA SER A 633 -0.43 7.29 35.48
C SER A 633 -0.51 8.14 34.20
N ASN A 634 0.33 9.17 34.11
CA ASN A 634 0.53 10.03 32.94
C ASN A 634 1.46 9.40 31.89
N TRP A 635 1.80 8.12 32.00
CA TRP A 635 2.52 7.38 30.97
C TRP A 635 1.63 6.32 30.33
N ARG A 636 1.79 6.13 29.02
CA ARG A 636 1.12 5.07 28.26
C ARG A 636 2.12 3.95 27.96
N PRO A 637 1.90 2.72 28.46
CA PRO A 637 2.73 1.58 28.07
C PRO A 637 2.46 1.18 26.63
N VAL A 638 3.50 0.91 25.85
CA VAL A 638 3.39 0.35 24.49
C VAL A 638 4.25 -0.91 24.40
N SER A 639 3.62 -2.06 24.19
CA SER A 639 4.29 -3.35 24.12
C SER A 639 4.87 -3.63 22.74
N LEU A 640 6.17 -3.92 22.71
CA LEU A 640 6.90 -4.39 21.55
C LEU A 640 6.99 -5.92 21.61
N LEU A 641 5.99 -6.59 21.01
CA LEU A 641 5.99 -8.05 20.82
C LEU A 641 6.82 -8.47 19.59
N ASN A 642 7.28 -9.72 19.57
CA ASN A 642 7.98 -10.33 18.44
C ASN A 642 7.12 -10.28 17.18
N THR A 643 7.77 -9.97 16.05
CA THR A 643 7.04 -9.69 14.79
C THR A 643 6.36 -10.92 14.23
N GLY A 644 6.94 -12.12 14.36
CA GLY A 644 6.29 -13.37 13.92
C GLY A 644 4.97 -13.64 14.64
N GLY A 645 4.96 -13.53 15.98
CA GLY A 645 3.73 -13.64 16.76
C GLY A 645 2.70 -12.55 16.47
N LYS A 646 3.14 -11.33 16.11
CA LYS A 646 2.24 -10.27 15.64
C LYS A 646 1.61 -10.59 14.29
N VAL A 647 2.33 -11.24 13.37
CA VAL A 647 1.75 -11.68 12.09
C VAL A 647 0.69 -12.75 12.35
N PHE A 648 1.00 -13.77 13.15
CA PHE A 648 0.03 -14.79 13.56
C PHE A 648 -1.22 -14.17 14.20
N SER A 649 -1.03 -13.32 15.20
CA SER A 649 -2.12 -12.62 15.89
C SER A 649 -2.93 -11.73 14.94
N SER A 650 -2.29 -11.17 13.89
CA SER A 650 -2.95 -10.32 12.89
C SER A 650 -3.86 -11.13 11.96
N VAL A 651 -3.43 -12.34 11.57
CA VAL A 651 -4.23 -13.25 10.75
C VAL A 651 -5.41 -13.77 11.56
N LEU A 652 -5.14 -14.26 12.78
CA LEU A 652 -6.18 -14.74 13.69
C LEU A 652 -7.21 -13.65 14.03
N ALA A 653 -6.77 -12.41 14.26
CA ALA A 653 -7.67 -11.28 14.48
C ALA A 653 -8.60 -11.02 13.28
N ALA A 654 -8.08 -11.11 12.06
CA ALA A 654 -8.88 -10.90 10.85
C ALA A 654 -9.95 -12.00 10.69
N ARG A 655 -9.57 -13.25 10.92
CA ARG A 655 -10.50 -14.40 10.90
C ARG A 655 -11.59 -14.26 11.96
N ILE A 656 -11.23 -13.97 13.22
CA ILE A 656 -12.21 -13.79 14.31
C ILE A 656 -13.12 -12.60 14.05
N SER A 657 -12.59 -11.46 13.56
CA SER A 657 -13.43 -10.31 13.23
C SER A 657 -14.42 -10.61 12.09
N SER A 658 -13.98 -11.33 11.05
CA SER A 658 -14.85 -11.76 9.96
C SER A 658 -15.95 -12.71 10.45
N TRP A 659 -15.57 -13.73 11.22
CA TRP A 659 -16.50 -14.67 11.84
C TRP A 659 -17.48 -13.97 12.78
N ALA A 660 -17.03 -13.02 13.60
CA ALA A 660 -17.88 -12.28 14.54
C ALA A 660 -18.90 -11.39 13.80
N ASN A 661 -18.51 -10.78 12.67
CA ASN A 661 -19.42 -9.99 11.85
C ASN A 661 -20.47 -10.88 11.17
N ILE A 662 -20.07 -12.03 10.59
CA ILE A 662 -21.00 -12.99 9.96
C ILE A 662 -22.06 -13.48 10.97
N ASN A 663 -21.64 -13.71 12.22
CA ASN A 663 -22.48 -14.24 13.29
C ASN A 663 -23.13 -13.16 14.18
N SER A 664 -23.08 -11.88 13.79
CA SER A 664 -23.66 -10.74 14.53
C SER A 664 -23.25 -10.66 16.01
N ARG A 665 -22.01 -11.04 16.32
CA ARG A 665 -21.47 -11.12 17.69
C ARG A 665 -21.08 -9.78 18.29
N LEU A 666 -21.05 -8.71 17.50
CA LEU A 666 -20.78 -7.34 17.94
C LEU A 666 -21.98 -6.45 17.60
N SER A 667 -22.43 -5.64 18.56
CA SER A 667 -23.55 -4.71 18.35
C SER A 667 -23.17 -3.59 17.38
N PRO A 668 -24.14 -2.97 16.70
CA PRO A 668 -23.91 -1.75 15.92
C PRO A 668 -23.45 -0.58 16.80
N PHE A 669 -23.72 -0.61 18.11
CA PHE A 669 -23.32 0.42 19.07
C PHE A 669 -21.82 0.41 19.38
N GLN A 670 -21.13 -0.73 19.23
CA GLN A 670 -19.68 -0.81 19.37
C GLN A 670 -19.02 -0.51 18.02
N LYS A 671 -18.28 0.59 17.95
CA LYS A 671 -17.53 1.01 16.73
C LYS A 671 -16.04 1.21 16.94
N GLY A 672 -15.54 1.01 18.17
CA GLY A 672 -14.10 0.96 18.43
C GLY A 672 -13.47 -0.27 17.79
N PHE A 673 -12.29 -0.14 17.20
CA PHE A 673 -11.53 -1.23 16.58
C PHE A 673 -12.25 -2.02 15.47
N ARG A 674 -13.31 -1.46 14.87
CA ARG A 674 -14.00 -2.04 13.71
C ARG A 674 -13.54 -1.38 12.41
N GLU A 675 -13.83 -2.03 11.29
CA GLU A 675 -13.51 -1.54 9.94
C GLU A 675 -14.55 -0.55 9.42
N ASN A 676 -14.92 0.45 10.24
CA ASN A 676 -15.87 1.52 9.88
C ASN A 676 -15.34 2.91 10.30
N ASP A 677 -16.01 3.98 9.86
CA ASP A 677 -15.70 5.37 10.27
C ASP A 677 -16.38 5.71 11.61
N GLY A 678 -16.20 4.83 12.60
CA GLY A 678 -16.96 4.83 13.85
C GLY A 678 -16.92 6.13 14.64
N CYS A 679 -15.78 6.84 14.64
CA CYS A 679 -15.69 8.15 15.30
C CYS A 679 -16.63 9.17 14.65
N SER A 680 -16.67 9.20 13.31
CA SER A 680 -17.47 10.17 12.58
C SER A 680 -18.97 9.84 12.69
N GLU A 681 -19.31 8.56 12.66
CA GLU A 681 -20.69 8.09 12.86
C GLU A 681 -21.20 8.38 14.29
N HIS A 682 -20.44 8.08 15.33
CA HIS A 682 -20.84 8.38 16.72
C HIS A 682 -20.97 9.88 16.98
N ASN A 683 -20.04 10.69 16.47
CA ASN A 683 -20.16 12.15 16.56
C ASN A 683 -21.41 12.66 15.82
N PHE A 684 -21.74 12.08 14.66
CA PHE A 684 -22.95 12.43 13.92
C PHE A 684 -24.23 12.06 14.69
N ILE A 685 -24.34 10.83 15.20
CA ILE A 685 -25.50 10.40 15.99
C ILE A 685 -25.67 11.27 17.23
N LEU A 686 -24.59 11.61 17.91
CA LEU A 686 -24.62 12.51 19.05
C LEU A 686 -25.06 13.93 18.67
N GLU A 687 -24.57 14.49 17.57
CA GLU A 687 -25.01 15.78 17.03
C GLU A 687 -26.50 15.75 16.70
N GLN A 688 -26.99 14.67 16.09
CA GLN A 688 -28.42 14.48 15.77
C GLN A 688 -29.28 14.27 17.01
N ALA A 689 -28.81 13.57 18.03
CA ALA A 689 -29.55 13.41 19.29
C ALA A 689 -29.75 14.77 19.97
N ILE A 690 -28.69 15.56 20.13
CA ILE A 690 -28.76 16.90 20.74
C ILE A 690 -29.60 17.86 19.90
N THR A 691 -29.38 17.89 18.58
CA THR A 691 -30.08 18.81 17.68
C THR A 691 -31.54 18.41 17.50
N GLY A 692 -31.82 17.12 17.41
CA GLY A 692 -33.16 16.54 17.32
C GLY A 692 -33.96 16.81 18.58
N ALA A 693 -33.39 16.56 19.77
CA ALA A 693 -34.02 16.90 21.05
C ALA A 693 -34.37 18.39 21.12
N LYS A 694 -33.43 19.27 20.74
CA LYS A 694 -33.68 20.72 20.68
C LYS A 694 -34.77 21.11 19.68
N ARG A 695 -34.80 20.45 18.52
CA ARG A 695 -35.72 20.76 17.42
C ARG A 695 -37.16 20.31 17.74
N HIS A 696 -37.31 19.22 18.48
CA HIS A 696 -38.60 18.60 18.78
C HIS A 696 -39.05 18.82 20.22
N HIS A 697 -38.34 19.67 20.99
CA HIS A 697 -38.62 19.95 22.40
C HIS A 697 -38.71 18.66 23.24
N LEU A 698 -37.76 17.74 23.01
CA LEU A 698 -37.66 16.48 23.75
C LEU A 698 -36.59 16.60 24.83
N ASP A 699 -36.84 15.93 25.95
CA ASP A 699 -35.88 15.75 27.02
C ASP A 699 -34.72 14.84 26.56
N LEU A 700 -33.52 15.10 27.06
CA LEU A 700 -32.34 14.31 26.74
C LEU A 700 -31.39 14.31 27.93
N SER A 701 -31.07 13.11 28.41
CA SER A 701 -30.04 12.84 29.40
C SER A 701 -28.94 12.00 28.77
N MET A 702 -27.67 12.36 29.00
CA MET A 702 -26.53 11.59 28.53
C MET A 702 -25.41 11.50 29.57
N ALA A 703 -24.65 10.40 29.57
CA ALA A 703 -23.47 10.23 30.40
C ALA A 703 -22.31 9.60 29.64
N TRP A 704 -21.14 10.24 29.70
CA TRP A 704 -19.85 9.69 29.28
C TRP A 704 -19.23 8.91 30.44
N LEU A 705 -18.96 7.64 30.20
CA LEU A 705 -18.38 6.70 31.14
C LEU A 705 -17.01 6.22 30.62
N ASP A 706 -16.00 6.20 31.49
CA ASP A 706 -14.63 5.76 31.20
C ASP A 706 -14.24 4.65 32.18
N LEU A 707 -13.80 3.50 31.65
CA LEU A 707 -13.36 2.36 32.45
C LEU A 707 -12.00 2.63 33.10
N GLU A 708 -11.87 2.25 34.37
CA GLU A 708 -10.60 2.27 35.07
C GLU A 708 -9.66 1.21 34.49
N ASN A 709 -8.56 1.67 33.87
CA ASN A 709 -7.53 0.80 33.33
C ASN A 709 -8.08 -0.29 32.39
N ALA A 710 -9.03 0.05 31.51
CA ALA A 710 -9.80 -0.91 30.71
C ALA A 710 -8.96 -2.06 30.10
N PHE A 711 -7.88 -1.74 29.37
CA PHE A 711 -7.04 -2.78 28.76
C PHE A 711 -6.19 -3.56 29.76
N GLY A 712 -5.89 -3.04 30.95
CA GLY A 712 -5.09 -3.73 31.95
C GLY A 712 -5.91 -4.56 32.94
N SER A 713 -7.22 -4.30 33.06
CA SER A 713 -8.04 -4.87 34.14
C SER A 713 -8.92 -6.06 33.73
N VAL A 714 -9.18 -6.30 32.44
CA VAL A 714 -10.06 -7.42 32.03
C VAL A 714 -9.47 -8.78 32.45
N PRO A 715 -10.19 -9.59 33.23
CA PRO A 715 -9.69 -10.89 33.66
C PRO A 715 -9.50 -11.85 32.48
N HIS A 716 -8.37 -12.56 32.40
CA HIS A 716 -8.13 -13.51 31.30
C HIS A 716 -9.20 -14.60 31.24
N ARG A 717 -9.64 -15.11 32.39
CA ARG A 717 -10.71 -16.11 32.48
C ARG A 717 -12.02 -15.58 31.90
N PHE A 718 -12.39 -14.33 32.19
CA PHE A 718 -13.57 -13.68 31.61
C PHE A 718 -13.48 -13.59 30.08
N ILE A 719 -12.30 -13.23 29.53
CA ILE A 719 -12.09 -13.22 28.08
C ILE A 719 -12.34 -14.60 27.48
N LEU A 720 -11.78 -15.66 28.08
CA LEU A 720 -11.92 -17.03 27.57
C LEU A 720 -13.37 -17.53 27.63
N GLU A 721 -14.07 -17.27 28.74
CA GLU A 721 -15.49 -17.65 28.89
C GLU A 721 -16.39 -16.83 27.94
N ALA A 722 -16.16 -15.51 27.81
CA ALA A 722 -16.89 -14.67 26.87
C ALA A 722 -16.75 -15.16 25.41
N LEU A 723 -15.56 -15.61 25.01
CA LEU A 723 -15.33 -16.18 23.68
C LEU A 723 -16.07 -17.52 23.51
N GLY A 724 -15.99 -18.40 24.50
CA GLY A 724 -16.70 -19.68 24.50
C GLY A 724 -18.21 -19.49 24.36
N HIS A 725 -18.79 -18.59 25.17
CA HIS A 725 -20.21 -18.26 25.11
C HIS A 725 -20.62 -17.56 23.81
N ALA A 726 -19.73 -16.77 23.19
CA ALA A 726 -19.97 -16.22 21.86
C ALA A 726 -20.00 -17.30 20.75
N GLY A 727 -19.60 -18.53 21.04
CA GLY A 727 -19.53 -19.65 20.09
C GLY A 727 -18.16 -19.82 19.41
N VAL A 728 -17.09 -19.21 19.95
CA VAL A 728 -15.74 -19.45 19.43
C VAL A 728 -15.34 -20.89 19.76
N PRO A 729 -14.88 -21.70 18.78
CA PRO A 729 -14.48 -23.07 19.00
C PRO A 729 -13.41 -23.22 20.08
N SER A 730 -13.51 -24.31 20.86
CA SER A 730 -12.62 -24.59 21.99
C SER A 730 -11.15 -24.66 21.59
N SER A 731 -10.83 -25.13 20.38
CA SER A 731 -9.47 -25.13 19.82
C SER A 731 -8.91 -23.72 19.65
N THR A 732 -9.70 -22.79 19.10
CA THR A 732 -9.32 -21.39 18.97
C THR A 732 -9.20 -20.70 20.33
N VAL A 733 -10.10 -21.01 21.28
CA VAL A 733 -10.01 -20.51 22.67
C VAL A 733 -8.74 -21.03 23.36
N ALA A 734 -8.38 -22.29 23.16
CA ALA A 734 -7.16 -22.89 23.70
C ALA A 734 -5.90 -22.20 23.16
N ILE A 735 -5.85 -21.89 21.86
CA ILE A 735 -4.77 -21.08 21.26
C ILE A 735 -4.68 -19.73 21.93
N ILE A 736 -5.81 -19.00 22.05
CA ILE A 736 -5.86 -17.67 22.68
C ILE A 736 -5.34 -17.75 24.12
N SER A 737 -5.80 -18.74 24.88
CA SER A 737 -5.32 -19.03 26.23
C SER A 737 -3.81 -19.26 26.26
N ALA A 738 -3.27 -20.07 25.35
CA ALA A 738 -1.84 -20.33 25.24
C ALA A 738 -1.03 -19.05 24.96
N ILE A 739 -1.59 -18.11 24.18
CA ILE A 739 -0.91 -16.84 23.91
C ILE A 739 -0.83 -15.97 25.18
N TYR A 740 -1.86 -15.94 26.03
CA TYR A 740 -1.90 -15.11 27.25
C TYR A 740 -1.19 -15.76 28.44
N THR A 741 -1.33 -17.07 28.62
CA THR A 741 -0.79 -17.82 29.76
C THR A 741 0.74 -17.75 29.80
N GLY A 742 1.28 -17.25 30.92
CA GLY A 742 2.72 -17.07 31.12
C GLY A 742 3.32 -15.86 30.40
N SER A 743 2.49 -14.91 29.93
CA SER A 743 2.98 -13.66 29.32
C SER A 743 3.67 -12.77 30.34
N THR A 744 4.77 -12.12 29.92
CA THR A 744 5.55 -11.22 30.77
C THR A 744 5.92 -9.94 30.03
N SER A 745 6.05 -8.83 30.78
CA SER A 745 6.47 -7.53 30.26
C SER A 745 7.69 -6.99 31.02
N THR A 746 8.66 -6.46 30.28
CA THR A 746 9.78 -5.67 30.85
C THR A 746 9.66 -4.22 30.39
N ILE A 747 9.77 -3.26 31.30
CA ILE A 747 9.45 -1.84 31.03
C ILE A 747 10.72 -0.99 30.99
N ARG A 748 10.85 -0.12 29.98
CA ARG A 748 12.01 0.78 29.82
C ARG A 748 11.82 2.08 30.59
N THR A 749 12.75 2.39 31.48
CA THR A 749 12.93 3.70 32.14
C THR A 749 14.21 4.39 31.66
N SER A 750 14.49 5.61 32.13
CA SER A 750 15.77 6.29 31.89
C SER A 750 16.95 5.51 32.50
N ALA A 751 16.77 5.00 33.71
CA ALA A 751 17.79 4.28 34.49
C ALA A 751 18.03 2.82 34.03
N GLY A 752 17.07 2.18 33.35
CA GLY A 752 17.21 0.76 33.05
C GLY A 752 15.98 0.09 32.46
N TRP A 753 15.96 -1.23 32.53
CA TRP A 753 14.76 -2.04 32.35
C TRP A 753 14.35 -2.58 33.71
N THR A 754 13.05 -2.74 33.94
CA THR A 754 12.51 -3.47 35.11
C THR A 754 12.81 -4.97 35.01
N GLY A 755 12.52 -5.71 36.08
CA GLY A 755 12.36 -7.16 36.02
C GLY A 755 11.19 -7.58 35.11
N PRO A 756 11.06 -8.88 34.78
CA PRO A 756 9.91 -9.41 34.06
C PRO A 756 8.67 -9.37 34.96
N ILE A 757 7.67 -8.60 34.54
CA ILE A 757 6.39 -8.44 35.25
C ILE A 757 5.38 -9.43 34.64
N PRO A 758 4.84 -10.39 35.42
CA PRO A 758 3.81 -11.30 34.94
C PRO A 758 2.53 -10.54 34.59
N MET A 759 1.96 -10.85 33.43
CA MET A 759 0.68 -10.30 33.01
C MET A 759 -0.44 -11.29 33.36
N ARG A 760 -1.16 -11.06 34.46
CA ARG A 760 -2.24 -11.95 34.94
C ARG A 760 -3.65 -11.48 34.56
N ALA A 761 -3.80 -10.20 34.23
CA ALA A 761 -5.01 -9.62 33.68
C ALA A 761 -4.70 -8.65 32.52
N GLY A 762 -5.75 -8.31 31.79
CA GLY A 762 -5.74 -7.36 30.69
C GLY A 762 -5.50 -7.99 29.32
N VAL A 763 -5.57 -7.15 28.30
CA VAL A 763 -5.19 -7.48 26.93
C VAL A 763 -3.83 -6.89 26.59
N ARG A 764 -3.05 -7.58 25.75
CA ARG A 764 -1.69 -7.15 25.42
C ARG A 764 -1.71 -5.91 24.53
N GLN A 765 -1.46 -4.74 25.13
CA GLN A 765 -1.45 -3.47 24.40
C GLN A 765 -0.40 -3.47 23.29
N GLY A 766 -0.83 -3.38 22.03
CA GLY A 766 0.04 -3.48 20.84
C GLY A 766 0.04 -4.85 20.16
N CYS A 767 -0.69 -5.83 20.70
CA CYS A 767 -1.04 -7.06 20.01
C CYS A 767 -2.24 -6.81 19.07
N PRO A 768 -2.18 -7.21 17.79
CA PRO A 768 -3.29 -7.08 16.84
C PRO A 768 -4.56 -7.80 17.26
N LEU A 769 -4.43 -8.95 17.95
CA LEU A 769 -5.55 -9.78 18.40
C LEU A 769 -6.31 -9.16 19.58
N SER A 770 -5.63 -8.41 20.44
CA SER A 770 -6.20 -7.89 21.69
C SER A 770 -7.45 -7.01 21.49
N ALA A 771 -7.55 -6.29 20.37
CA ALA A 771 -8.66 -5.39 20.10
C ALA A 771 -10.00 -6.13 19.93
N ILE A 772 -10.03 -7.19 19.11
CA ILE A 772 -11.27 -7.97 18.89
C ILE A 772 -11.66 -8.78 20.14
N LEU A 773 -10.68 -9.29 20.88
CA LEU A 773 -10.95 -10.01 22.13
C LEU A 773 -11.55 -9.08 23.20
N PHE A 774 -11.03 -7.86 23.29
CA PHE A 774 -11.58 -6.83 24.19
C PHE A 774 -13.02 -6.49 23.80
N ASN A 775 -13.30 -6.26 22.52
CA ASN A 775 -14.65 -5.96 22.05
C ASN A 775 -15.63 -7.10 22.34
N LEU A 776 -15.28 -8.36 22.04
CA LEU A 776 -16.14 -9.52 22.31
C LEU A 776 -16.42 -9.71 23.81
N SER A 777 -15.45 -9.39 24.66
CA SER A 777 -15.61 -9.43 26.12
C SER A 777 -16.53 -8.29 26.61
N LEU A 778 -16.27 -7.07 26.14
CA LEU A 778 -17.06 -5.89 26.51
C LEU A 778 -18.50 -5.99 25.99
N GLU A 779 -18.73 -6.65 24.86
CA GLU A 779 -20.07 -6.88 24.31
C GLU A 779 -20.98 -7.63 25.29
N GLN A 780 -20.44 -8.58 26.06
CA GLN A 780 -21.17 -9.29 27.11
C GLN A 780 -21.71 -8.31 28.15
N ILE A 781 -20.91 -7.31 28.53
CA ILE A 781 -21.26 -6.28 29.51
C ILE A 781 -22.26 -5.28 28.91
N LEU A 782 -22.04 -4.84 27.67
CA LEU A 782 -22.88 -3.82 27.02
C LEU A 782 -24.31 -4.31 26.82
N ARG A 783 -24.51 -5.52 26.30
CA ARG A 783 -25.87 -6.01 26.02
C ARG A 783 -26.63 -6.47 27.27
N THR A 784 -25.92 -6.92 28.31
CA THR A 784 -26.56 -7.33 29.57
C THR A 784 -26.79 -6.16 30.53
N GLY A 785 -25.90 -5.16 30.52
CA GLY A 785 -25.92 -4.02 31.43
C GLY A 785 -26.75 -2.82 30.96
N ILE A 786 -27.24 -2.80 29.72
CA ILE A 786 -28.04 -1.68 29.17
C ILE A 786 -29.43 -2.18 28.83
N SER A 787 -30.34 -2.07 29.80
CA SER A 787 -31.69 -2.62 29.72
C SER A 787 -32.78 -1.54 29.63
N ALA A 788 -32.58 -0.38 30.27
CA ALA A 788 -33.58 0.69 30.28
C ALA A 788 -33.67 1.40 28.91
N PRO A 789 -34.79 2.10 28.63
CA PRO A 789 -35.00 2.79 27.37
C PRO A 789 -33.89 3.79 27.04
N GLY A 790 -33.54 3.86 25.76
CA GLY A 790 -32.61 4.83 25.21
C GLY A 790 -33.29 6.16 24.83
N PHE A 791 -32.58 6.97 24.06
CA PHE A 791 -33.17 8.16 23.43
C PHE A 791 -33.79 7.80 22.07
N ARG A 792 -35.03 8.24 21.83
CA ARG A 792 -35.72 8.01 20.53
C ARG A 792 -35.41 9.13 19.55
N LEU A 793 -34.61 8.82 18.53
CA LEU A 793 -34.20 9.72 17.46
C LEU A 793 -34.79 9.25 16.13
N TYR A 794 -35.70 10.03 15.55
CA TYR A 794 -36.36 9.73 14.26
C TYR A 794 -37.01 8.33 14.19
N GLY A 795 -37.60 7.87 15.29
CA GLY A 795 -38.22 6.54 15.39
C GLY A 795 -37.24 5.41 15.72
N GLN A 796 -35.93 5.69 15.73
CA GLN A 796 -34.89 4.75 16.13
C GLN A 796 -34.49 4.96 17.60
N GLU A 797 -34.30 3.89 18.35
CA GLU A 797 -33.85 3.96 19.73
C GLU A 797 -32.31 3.87 19.81
N VAL A 798 -31.67 4.90 20.36
CA VAL A 798 -30.22 4.93 20.60
C VAL A 798 -29.97 4.84 22.10
N LYS A 799 -29.51 3.68 22.57
CA LYS A 799 -29.22 3.44 23.99
C LYS A 799 -27.79 3.83 24.37
N CYS A 800 -26.82 3.50 23.51
CA CYS A 800 -25.43 3.81 23.76
C CYS A 800 -24.62 4.02 22.47
N LEU A 801 -23.49 4.68 22.62
CA LEU A 801 -22.44 4.84 21.61
C LEU A 801 -21.13 4.40 22.27
N ALA A 802 -20.65 3.19 21.95
CA ALA A 802 -19.46 2.60 22.53
C ALA A 802 -18.28 2.61 21.55
N TYR A 803 -17.16 3.21 21.94
CA TYR A 803 -15.94 3.22 21.14
C TYR A 803 -14.80 2.61 21.95
N ALA A 804 -14.65 1.30 21.83
CA ALA A 804 -13.84 0.50 22.75
C ALA A 804 -14.29 0.74 24.19
N ASP A 805 -13.43 1.30 25.05
CA ASP A 805 -13.68 1.62 26.45
C ASP A 805 -14.42 2.95 26.68
N ASP A 806 -14.44 3.86 25.70
CA ASP A 806 -15.21 5.11 25.76
C ASP A 806 -16.70 4.81 25.55
N LEU A 807 -17.52 4.90 26.61
CA LEU A 807 -18.95 4.62 26.54
C LEU A 807 -19.76 5.90 26.74
N LEU A 808 -20.71 6.15 25.84
CA LEU A 808 -21.71 7.20 26.01
C LEU A 808 -23.10 6.58 26.08
N LEU A 809 -23.80 6.78 27.19
CA LEU A 809 -25.19 6.37 27.39
C LEU A 809 -26.13 7.53 27.08
N LEU A 810 -27.29 7.22 26.49
CA LEU A 810 -28.36 8.17 26.20
C LEU A 810 -29.67 7.66 26.81
N GLY A 811 -30.42 8.56 27.43
CA GLY A 811 -31.74 8.31 27.99
C GLY A 811 -32.70 9.45 27.69
N GLN A 812 -33.99 9.13 27.56
CA GLN A 812 -35.04 10.11 27.37
C GLN A 812 -35.30 10.91 28.66
N SER A 813 -35.16 10.27 29.83
CA SER A 813 -35.27 10.90 31.15
C SER A 813 -34.00 10.70 32.02
N PRO A 814 -33.81 11.52 33.07
CA PRO A 814 -32.73 11.31 34.03
C PRO A 814 -32.84 9.97 34.77
N VAL A 815 -34.05 9.46 34.98
CA VAL A 815 -34.29 8.16 35.64
C VAL A 815 -33.78 7.03 34.75
N ASP A 816 -34.19 7.01 33.48
CA ASP A 816 -33.77 5.98 32.51
C ASP A 816 -32.23 5.93 32.38
N LEU A 817 -31.59 7.10 32.36
CA LEU A 817 -30.13 7.18 32.28
C LEU A 817 -29.47 6.64 33.56
N GLN A 818 -29.95 7.02 34.75
CA GLN A 818 -29.38 6.54 36.01
C GLN A 818 -29.57 5.02 36.18
N ASP A 819 -30.71 4.48 35.74
CA ASP A 819 -30.96 3.03 35.77
C ASP A 819 -30.00 2.28 34.84
N ASN A 820 -29.77 2.79 33.63
CA ASN A 820 -28.76 2.24 32.73
C ASN A 820 -27.34 2.36 33.31
N ILE A 821 -26.99 3.48 33.96
CA ILE A 821 -25.69 3.63 34.65
C ILE A 821 -25.53 2.61 35.78
N ASN A 822 -26.55 2.45 36.62
CA ASN A 822 -26.54 1.51 37.74
C ASN A 822 -26.37 0.06 37.25
N SER A 823 -27.16 -0.32 36.24
CA SER A 823 -27.14 -1.66 35.67
C SER A 823 -25.77 -1.98 35.06
N ILE A 824 -25.23 -1.11 34.21
CA ILE A 824 -23.92 -1.36 33.59
C ILE A 824 -22.77 -1.32 34.61
N CYS A 825 -22.85 -0.48 35.64
CA CYS A 825 -21.86 -0.50 36.73
C CYS A 825 -21.88 -1.83 37.48
N GLY A 826 -23.07 -2.36 37.80
CA GLY A 826 -23.23 -3.65 38.46
C GLY A 826 -22.69 -4.80 37.62
N VAL A 827 -23.10 -4.88 36.35
CA VAL A 827 -22.64 -5.91 35.41
C VAL A 827 -21.13 -5.81 35.15
N ALA A 828 -20.58 -4.61 34.98
CA ALA A 828 -19.14 -4.42 34.82
C ALA A 828 -18.37 -4.90 36.07
N ALA A 829 -18.88 -4.61 37.27
CA ALA A 829 -18.28 -5.07 38.51
C ALA A 829 -18.25 -6.60 38.59
N LEU A 830 -19.34 -7.29 38.20
CA LEU A 830 -19.38 -8.74 38.10
C LEU A 830 -18.36 -9.28 37.09
N ALA A 831 -18.09 -8.56 36.00
CA ALA A 831 -17.05 -8.90 35.02
C ALA A 831 -15.60 -8.56 35.48
N GLY A 832 -15.41 -8.05 36.70
CA GLY A 832 -14.10 -7.62 37.21
C GLY A 832 -13.64 -6.30 36.61
N LEU A 833 -14.56 -5.43 36.16
CA LEU A 833 -14.27 -4.10 35.63
C LEU A 833 -14.93 -3.02 36.48
N ARG A 834 -14.35 -1.81 36.48
CA ARG A 834 -14.88 -0.65 37.19
C ARG A 834 -14.81 0.58 36.32
N PHE A 835 -15.79 1.47 36.47
CA PHE A 835 -15.72 2.81 35.89
C PHE A 835 -14.93 3.75 36.80
N LYS A 836 -14.31 4.79 36.20
CA LYS A 836 -13.56 5.82 36.92
C LYS A 836 -14.40 7.11 37.03
N PRO A 837 -15.09 7.36 38.16
CA PRO A 837 -16.03 8.49 38.28
C PRO A 837 -15.39 9.85 37.99
N SER A 838 -14.11 10.04 38.36
CA SER A 838 -13.37 11.29 38.14
C SER A 838 -13.17 11.67 36.67
N LYS A 839 -13.36 10.71 35.75
CA LYS A 839 -13.29 10.94 34.30
C LYS A 839 -14.67 10.90 33.63
N CYS A 840 -15.69 10.44 34.35
CA CYS A 840 -17.05 10.39 33.84
C CYS A 840 -17.69 11.78 33.91
N ALA A 841 -18.63 12.05 33.01
CA ALA A 841 -19.39 13.29 33.00
C ALA A 841 -20.81 13.06 32.49
N SER A 842 -21.74 13.95 32.82
CA SER A 842 -23.13 13.91 32.37
C SER A 842 -23.57 15.22 31.77
N LEU A 843 -24.62 15.17 30.95
CA LEU A 843 -25.34 16.34 30.44
C LEU A 843 -26.82 15.98 30.37
N SER A 844 -27.66 16.73 31.08
CA SER A 844 -29.12 16.56 31.06
C SER A 844 -29.81 17.90 30.84
N PHE A 845 -30.83 17.90 30.00
CA PHE A 845 -31.75 19.03 29.84
C PHE A 845 -33.16 18.53 29.52
N ASN A 846 -34.14 19.32 29.95
CA ASN A 846 -35.55 19.05 29.79
C ASN A 846 -36.30 20.27 29.25
N TYR A 847 -37.51 20.03 28.74
CA TYR A 847 -38.42 21.04 28.24
C TYR A 847 -39.67 21.12 29.11
N THR A 848 -39.99 22.33 29.57
CA THR A 848 -41.29 22.65 30.18
C THR A 848 -42.02 23.60 29.25
N GLY A 849 -42.96 23.06 28.47
CA GLY A 849 -43.48 23.75 27.28
C GLY A 849 -42.36 24.02 26.27
N ASN A 850 -42.24 25.25 25.78
CA ASN A 850 -41.15 25.63 24.85
C ASN A 850 -39.87 26.09 25.55
N LYS A 851 -39.85 26.19 26.89
CA LYS A 851 -38.68 26.63 27.65
C LYS A 851 -37.79 25.43 27.98
N ARG A 852 -36.52 25.54 27.63
CA ARG A 852 -35.49 24.57 27.99
C ARG A 852 -34.88 24.93 29.35
N SER A 853 -34.86 24.00 30.28
CA SER A 853 -34.09 24.06 31.52
C SER A 853 -32.92 23.08 31.46
N ILE A 854 -31.78 23.48 32.02
CA ILE A 854 -30.69 22.54 32.29
C ILE A 854 -31.09 21.81 33.56
N ASP A 855 -31.02 20.49 33.53
CA ASP A 855 -31.32 19.69 34.69
C ASP A 855 -30.07 19.57 35.57
N ASP A 856 -30.25 19.88 36.85
CA ASP A 856 -29.22 19.82 37.87
C ASP A 856 -29.04 18.41 38.45
N ALA A 857 -29.77 17.41 37.91
CA ALA A 857 -29.63 16.00 38.24
C ALA A 857 -28.15 15.58 38.33
N SER A 858 -27.76 15.17 39.54
CA SER A 858 -26.44 14.61 39.81
C SER A 858 -26.49 13.11 39.60
N PHE A 859 -25.88 12.63 38.52
CA PHE A 859 -25.76 11.20 38.26
C PHE A 859 -24.68 10.58 39.14
N LEU A 860 -24.87 9.31 39.50
CA LEU A 860 -23.97 8.53 40.33
C LEU A 860 -23.35 7.40 39.50
N VAL A 861 -22.02 7.28 39.53
CA VAL A 861 -21.27 6.14 38.99
C VAL A 861 -20.57 5.46 40.15
N ALA A 862 -20.87 4.19 40.37
CA ALA A 862 -20.40 3.44 41.54
C ALA A 862 -20.62 4.19 42.88
N GLY A 863 -21.80 4.82 43.03
CA GLY A 863 -22.17 5.61 44.22
C GLY A 863 -21.52 6.99 44.33
N MET A 864 -20.62 7.36 43.42
CA MET A 864 -19.94 8.66 43.42
C MET A 864 -20.57 9.62 42.41
N ARG A 865 -20.76 10.89 42.79
CA ARG A 865 -21.26 11.94 41.90
C ARG A 865 -20.27 12.22 40.78
N ILE A 866 -20.77 12.23 39.53
CA ILE A 866 -19.97 12.60 38.35
C ILE A 866 -20.20 14.07 37.96
N ARG A 867 -19.28 14.62 37.16
CA ARG A 867 -19.35 16.02 36.73
C ARG A 867 -20.56 16.25 35.81
N ASN A 868 -21.46 17.16 36.18
CA ASN A 868 -22.54 17.62 35.31
C ASN A 868 -22.10 18.83 34.47
N ILE A 869 -22.24 18.75 33.15
CA ILE A 869 -21.82 19.77 32.18
C ILE A 869 -22.92 20.80 31.99
N LYS A 870 -22.63 22.06 32.34
CA LYS A 870 -23.61 23.16 32.32
C LYS A 870 -23.16 24.34 31.46
N GLY A 871 -24.11 25.17 31.04
CA GLY A 871 -23.83 26.45 30.37
C GLY A 871 -22.98 26.32 29.10
N GLN A 872 -21.80 26.96 29.11
CA GLN A 872 -20.82 26.93 28.01
C GLN A 872 -19.72 25.87 28.19
N GLU A 873 -19.85 24.97 29.16
CA GLU A 873 -18.91 23.86 29.30
C GLU A 873 -19.06 22.82 28.17
N ALA A 874 -18.01 22.03 27.94
CA ALA A 874 -18.01 20.96 26.96
C ALA A 874 -17.19 19.75 27.42
N TYR A 875 -17.63 18.56 27.01
CA TYR A 875 -16.87 17.31 27.12
C TYR A 875 -16.09 17.05 25.84
N LYS A 876 -14.87 16.49 25.94
CA LYS A 876 -14.13 16.03 24.77
C LYS A 876 -14.43 14.56 24.51
N TYR A 877 -15.33 14.27 23.57
CA TYR A 877 -15.69 12.93 23.13
C TYR A 877 -15.07 12.63 21.76
N LEU A 878 -14.30 11.54 21.64
CA LEU A 878 -13.66 11.10 20.39
C LEU A 878 -12.93 12.22 19.61
N GLY A 879 -12.32 13.15 20.35
CA GLY A 879 -11.59 14.29 19.79
C GLY A 879 -12.41 15.54 19.45
N VAL A 880 -13.74 15.48 19.56
CA VAL A 880 -14.66 16.61 19.35
C VAL A 880 -15.18 17.11 20.69
N ARG A 881 -15.34 18.43 20.84
CA ARG A 881 -15.91 19.03 22.05
C ARG A 881 -17.43 19.15 21.90
N VAL A 882 -18.18 18.54 22.81
CA VAL A 882 -19.64 18.49 22.80
C VAL A 882 -20.17 19.17 24.06
N GLY A 883 -21.12 20.10 23.88
CA GLY A 883 -21.77 20.81 24.98
C GLY A 883 -23.10 21.42 24.53
N LEU A 884 -23.97 21.77 25.47
CA LEU A 884 -25.32 22.22 25.16
C LEU A 884 -25.35 23.60 24.46
N SER A 885 -24.59 24.55 25.00
CA SER A 885 -24.44 25.92 24.47
C SER A 885 -22.99 26.28 24.14
N TYR A 886 -22.10 25.27 24.08
CA TYR A 886 -20.70 25.47 23.75
C TYR A 886 -20.55 25.87 22.28
N LYS A 887 -19.99 27.06 22.04
CA LYS A 887 -19.50 27.45 20.73
C LYS A 887 -18.06 26.99 20.61
N GLN A 888 -17.82 26.06 19.69
CA GLN A 888 -16.49 25.53 19.49
C GLN A 888 -15.55 26.62 18.94
N ASP A 889 -14.58 27.03 19.76
CA ASP A 889 -13.44 27.83 19.30
C ASP A 889 -12.30 26.90 18.87
N ASN A 890 -11.93 26.99 17.59
CA ASN A 890 -10.87 26.18 16.98
C ASN A 890 -9.60 27.00 16.72
N THR A 891 -9.58 28.27 17.15
CA THR A 891 -8.53 29.22 16.85
C THR A 891 -7.18 28.74 17.38
N GLU A 892 -7.11 28.36 18.66
CA GLU A 892 -5.88 27.86 19.29
C GLU A 892 -5.34 26.60 18.57
N PHE A 893 -6.23 25.69 18.17
CA PHE A 893 -5.86 24.48 17.44
C PHE A 893 -5.20 24.81 16.08
N PHE A 894 -5.83 25.65 15.27
CA PHE A 894 -5.29 26.04 13.96
C PHE A 894 -4.05 26.93 14.07
N GLN A 895 -3.94 27.74 15.13
CA GLN A 895 -2.71 28.48 15.46
C GLN A 895 -1.56 27.51 15.80
N GLY A 896 -1.83 26.45 16.56
CA GLY A 896 -0.86 25.38 16.85
C GLY A 896 -0.38 24.67 15.58
N ILE A 897 -1.30 24.30 14.68
CA ILE A 897 -0.94 23.71 13.37
C ILE A 897 -0.10 24.69 12.54
N THR A 898 -0.46 25.97 12.54
CA THR A 898 0.27 27.04 11.84
C THR A 898 1.69 27.19 12.38
N ARG A 899 1.88 27.10 13.71
CA ARG A 899 3.20 27.06 14.35
C ARG A 899 4.02 25.85 13.91
N ASP A 900 3.42 24.67 13.90
CA ASP A 900 4.09 23.43 13.48
C ASP A 900 4.55 23.49 12.01
N VAL A 901 3.73 24.05 11.11
CA VAL A 901 4.11 24.30 9.71
C VAL A 901 5.36 25.19 9.63
N LYS A 902 5.41 26.27 10.43
CA LYS A 902 6.57 27.18 10.47
C LYS A 902 7.83 26.49 11.02
N LEU A 903 7.70 25.67 12.06
CA LEU A 903 8.82 24.88 12.63
C LEU A 903 9.40 23.90 11.61
N VAL A 904 8.54 23.16 10.90
CA VAL A 904 8.98 22.24 9.85
C VAL A 904 9.66 22.99 8.70
N ALA A 905 9.11 24.13 8.30
CA ALA A 905 9.69 24.95 7.25
C ALA A 905 11.07 25.51 7.62
N ALA A 906 11.30 25.82 8.89
CA ALA A 906 12.58 26.29 9.42
C ALA A 906 13.60 25.16 9.67
N SER A 907 13.17 23.90 9.69
CA SER A 907 14.06 22.75 9.95
C SER A 907 15.11 22.54 8.84
N PRO A 908 16.21 21.80 9.10
CA PRO A 908 17.23 21.49 8.10
C PRO A 908 16.85 20.31 7.17
N LEU A 909 15.55 19.96 7.09
CA LEU A 909 15.05 18.97 6.13
C LEU A 909 15.20 19.45 4.68
N ALA A 910 15.34 18.52 3.75
CA ALA A 910 15.31 18.85 2.33
C ALA A 910 13.93 19.36 1.89
N PRO A 911 13.81 20.20 0.83
CA PRO A 911 12.55 20.80 0.41
C PRO A 911 11.39 19.80 0.24
N TRP A 912 11.61 18.68 -0.45
CA TRP A 912 10.58 17.65 -0.65
C TRP A 912 10.21 16.90 0.66
N GLN A 913 11.15 16.81 1.61
CA GLN A 913 10.90 16.24 2.94
C GLN A 913 10.05 17.20 3.77
N LYS A 914 10.29 18.52 3.68
CA LYS A 914 9.45 19.55 4.31
C LYS A 914 8.01 19.48 3.81
N LEU A 915 7.81 19.47 2.49
CA LEU A 915 6.47 19.34 1.89
C LEU A 915 5.79 18.04 2.32
N THR A 916 6.54 16.93 2.35
CA THR A 916 6.01 15.63 2.81
C THR A 916 5.66 15.64 4.30
N ALA A 917 6.50 16.23 5.14
CA ALA A 917 6.26 16.36 6.58
C ALA A 917 5.00 17.19 6.88
N ILE A 918 4.86 18.33 6.19
CA ILE A 918 3.70 19.22 6.31
C ILE A 918 2.44 18.45 5.88
N ARG A 919 2.38 17.93 4.65
CA ARG A 919 1.15 17.31 4.12
C ARG A 919 0.75 16.03 4.84
N ALA A 920 1.71 15.15 5.13
CA ALA A 920 1.41 13.78 5.57
C ALA A 920 1.25 13.65 7.09
N HIS A 921 1.78 14.60 7.88
CA HIS A 921 1.82 14.47 9.34
C HIS A 921 1.27 15.70 10.06
N VAL A 922 1.66 16.91 9.66
CA VAL A 922 1.15 18.13 10.32
C VAL A 922 -0.31 18.39 9.95
N LEU A 923 -0.61 18.48 8.65
CA LEU A 923 -1.94 18.83 8.15
C LEU A 923 -2.98 17.71 8.34
N SER A 924 -2.53 16.46 8.37
CA SER A 924 -3.40 15.30 8.65
C SER A 924 -4.14 15.42 10.00
N ARG A 925 -3.56 16.12 10.99
CA ARG A 925 -4.19 16.38 12.29
C ARG A 925 -5.42 17.28 12.17
N ALA A 926 -5.41 18.21 11.22
CA ALA A 926 -6.51 19.13 10.99
C ALA A 926 -7.67 18.49 10.22
N GLU A 927 -7.40 17.54 9.32
CA GLU A 927 -8.44 16.88 8.52
C GLU A 927 -9.50 16.18 9.38
N PHE A 928 -9.11 15.53 10.48
CA PHE A 928 -10.05 14.85 11.37
C PHE A 928 -11.07 15.83 11.97
N LEU A 929 -10.56 16.96 12.49
CA LEU A 929 -11.40 18.00 13.07
C LEU A 929 -12.30 18.65 12.02
N CYS A 930 -11.75 18.94 10.82
CA CYS A 930 -12.50 19.51 9.70
C CYS A 930 -13.69 18.64 9.24
N ARG A 931 -13.61 17.32 9.40
CA ARG A 931 -14.71 16.40 9.04
C ARG A 931 -15.77 16.34 10.13
N ASN A 932 -15.34 16.27 11.39
CA ASN A 932 -16.19 15.93 12.53
C ASN A 932 -16.69 17.12 13.35
N SER A 933 -16.32 18.35 12.97
CA SER A 933 -16.75 19.55 13.69
C SER A 933 -17.15 20.68 12.75
N HIS A 934 -17.88 21.65 13.31
CA HIS A 934 -18.25 22.84 12.56
C HIS A 934 -17.07 23.82 12.51
N ILE A 935 -16.28 23.74 11.44
CA ILE A 935 -15.19 24.68 11.14
C ILE A 935 -15.67 25.78 10.20
N GLN A 936 -15.44 27.04 10.56
CA GLN A 936 -15.72 28.18 9.71
C GLN A 936 -14.52 28.48 8.81
N LYS A 937 -14.77 29.04 7.61
CA LYS A 937 -13.70 29.39 6.67
C LYS A 937 -12.75 30.49 7.18
N ARG A 938 -13.15 31.23 8.22
CA ARG A 938 -12.28 32.22 8.90
C ARG A 938 -11.23 31.54 9.76
N ASP A 939 -11.56 30.41 10.39
CA ASP A 939 -10.69 29.69 11.33
C ASP A 939 -9.44 29.11 10.63
N VAL A 940 -9.57 28.77 9.34
CA VAL A 940 -8.47 28.20 8.52
C VAL A 940 -7.77 29.24 7.64
N ALA A 941 -8.21 30.50 7.64
CA ALA A 941 -7.72 31.51 6.71
C ALA A 941 -6.22 31.79 6.87
N ASP A 942 -5.75 31.87 8.11
CA ASP A 942 -4.34 32.13 8.40
C ASP A 942 -3.46 30.89 8.15
N LEU A 943 -4.01 29.69 8.31
CA LEU A 943 -3.35 28.45 7.91
C LEU A 943 -3.13 28.43 6.39
N ASP A 944 -4.15 28.73 5.57
CA ASP A 944 -4.02 28.77 4.11
C ASP A 944 -2.99 29.82 3.66
N LYS A 945 -3.01 31.03 4.24
CA LYS A 945 -1.98 32.06 3.97
C LYS A 945 -0.58 31.56 4.32
N THR A 946 -0.43 30.88 5.46
CA THR A 946 0.86 30.33 5.90
C THR A 946 1.33 29.19 5.00
N LEU A 947 0.43 28.34 4.52
CA LEU A 947 0.76 27.27 3.57
C LEU A 947 1.20 27.81 2.22
N ILE A 948 0.51 28.82 1.68
CA ILE A 948 0.89 29.46 0.41
C ILE A 948 2.28 30.09 0.52
N SER A 949 2.50 30.93 1.53
CA SER A 949 3.80 31.60 1.76
C SER A 949 4.93 30.60 2.01
N THR A 950 4.68 29.58 2.84
CA THR A 950 5.65 28.53 3.14
C THR A 950 5.96 27.67 1.93
N GLY A 951 4.94 27.27 1.16
CA GLY A 951 5.07 26.48 -0.07
C GLY A 951 5.89 27.22 -1.11
N LYS A 952 5.59 28.50 -1.37
CA LYS A 952 6.37 29.36 -2.26
C LYS A 952 7.83 29.46 -1.81
N ARG A 953 8.08 29.69 -0.51
CA ARG A 953 9.44 29.76 0.05
C ARG A 953 10.21 28.45 -0.08
N ILE A 954 9.58 27.31 0.20
CA ILE A 954 10.24 25.99 0.09
C ILE A 954 10.59 25.67 -1.37
N LEU A 955 9.73 26.04 -2.31
CA LEU A 955 9.94 25.85 -3.74
C LEU A 955 10.79 26.96 -4.39
N ASN A 956 11.22 27.96 -3.62
CA ASN A 956 11.94 29.14 -4.11
C ASN A 956 11.18 29.89 -5.23
N LEU A 957 9.86 29.99 -5.12
CA LEU A 957 9.00 30.72 -6.06
C LEU A 957 8.96 32.21 -5.72
N PRO A 958 8.91 33.10 -6.73
CA PRO A 958 8.73 34.53 -6.49
C PRO A 958 7.36 34.82 -5.85
N THR A 959 7.26 35.93 -5.12
CA THR A 959 6.01 36.34 -4.44
C THR A 959 4.81 36.39 -5.40
N ARG A 960 5.06 36.82 -6.65
CA ARG A 960 4.08 36.96 -7.74
C ARG A 960 3.63 35.62 -8.35
N ALA A 961 4.29 34.51 -8.04
CA ALA A 961 3.94 33.20 -8.59
C ALA A 961 2.47 32.86 -8.29
N ASN A 962 1.79 32.23 -9.24
CA ASN A 962 0.40 31.85 -9.06
C ASN A 962 0.25 30.85 -7.89
N VAL A 963 -0.73 31.10 -7.02
CA VAL A 963 -0.99 30.29 -5.82
C VAL A 963 -1.39 28.84 -6.15
N ASN A 964 -1.99 28.62 -7.33
CA ASN A 964 -2.41 27.30 -7.79
C ASN A 964 -1.24 26.32 -7.88
N LEU A 965 -0.02 26.78 -8.17
CA LEU A 965 1.20 25.95 -8.18
C LEU A 965 1.49 25.32 -6.81
N VAL A 966 1.11 25.98 -5.71
CA VAL A 966 1.29 25.44 -4.36
C VAL A 966 0.30 24.30 -4.10
N HIS A 967 -0.90 24.39 -4.67
CA HIS A 967 -2.00 23.45 -4.45
C HIS A 967 -2.01 22.25 -5.40
N LEU A 968 -1.48 22.41 -6.62
CA LEU A 968 -1.34 21.33 -7.60
C LEU A 968 -0.55 20.15 -7.02
N SER A 969 -0.90 18.94 -7.42
CA SER A 969 -0.21 17.74 -6.97
C SER A 969 1.23 17.70 -7.50
N THR A 970 2.07 16.92 -6.80
CA THR A 970 3.48 16.78 -7.18
C THR A 970 3.67 16.15 -8.56
N ASN A 971 2.70 15.36 -9.05
CA ASN A 971 2.79 14.75 -10.39
C ASN A 971 2.45 15.75 -11.52
N LYS A 972 1.81 16.89 -11.19
CA LYS A 972 1.55 18.02 -12.09
C LYS A 972 2.54 19.18 -11.91
N GLY A 973 3.62 18.96 -11.13
CA GLY A 973 4.65 19.97 -10.88
C GLY A 973 4.36 20.93 -9.73
N GLY A 974 3.34 20.69 -8.91
CA GLY A 974 3.00 21.51 -7.75
C GLY A 974 3.55 21.01 -6.41
N ALA A 975 3.25 21.74 -5.32
CA ALA A 975 3.71 21.41 -3.96
C ALA A 975 2.84 20.39 -3.23
N ALA A 976 1.64 20.09 -3.74
CA ALA A 976 0.60 19.28 -3.12
C ALA A 976 0.22 19.73 -1.70
N LEU A 977 0.26 21.04 -1.43
CA LEU A 977 -0.25 21.58 -0.18
C LEU A 977 -1.74 21.89 -0.33
N PRO A 978 -2.63 21.35 0.52
CA PRO A 978 -4.06 21.53 0.34
C PRO A 978 -4.51 22.98 0.55
N HIS A 979 -5.58 23.36 -0.15
CA HIS A 979 -6.33 24.60 0.10
C HIS A 979 -7.48 24.30 1.08
N PHE A 980 -7.27 24.53 2.38
CA PHE A 980 -8.20 24.09 3.43
C PHE A 980 -9.60 24.66 3.27
N ARG A 981 -9.74 25.92 2.84
CA ARG A 981 -11.05 26.52 2.57
C ARG A 981 -11.87 25.77 1.51
N ALA A 982 -11.22 25.14 0.53
CA ALA A 982 -11.88 24.31 -0.47
C ALA A 982 -12.09 22.89 0.07
N LEU A 983 -11.11 22.36 0.81
CA LEU A 983 -11.26 21.06 1.46
C LEU A 983 -12.39 21.01 2.47
N LEU A 984 -12.70 22.08 3.20
CA LEU A 984 -13.86 22.13 4.10
C LEU A 984 -15.16 21.83 3.35
N ASP A 985 -15.33 22.38 2.14
CA ASP A 985 -16.51 22.11 1.32
C ASP A 985 -16.49 20.65 0.81
N VAL A 986 -15.34 20.14 0.37
CA VAL A 986 -15.18 18.73 -0.05
C VAL A 986 -15.46 17.77 1.10
N HIS A 987 -15.01 18.09 2.31
CA HIS A 987 -15.23 17.28 3.51
C HIS A 987 -16.68 17.27 3.92
N ALA A 988 -17.41 18.39 3.82
CA ALA A 988 -18.84 18.43 4.12
C ALA A 988 -19.65 17.51 3.19
N ILE A 989 -19.41 17.59 1.87
CA ILE A 989 -20.07 16.73 0.88
C ILE A 989 -19.65 15.27 1.06
N SER A 990 -18.36 15.01 1.22
CA SER A 990 -17.86 13.65 1.41
C SER A 990 -18.37 13.02 2.71
N HIS A 991 -18.51 13.79 3.80
CA HIS A 991 -19.01 13.27 5.07
C HIS A 991 -20.51 12.96 4.99
N ALA A 992 -21.30 13.85 4.37
CA ALA A 992 -22.70 13.58 4.05
C ALA A 992 -22.87 12.29 3.23
N PHE A 993 -22.04 12.10 2.19
CA PHE A 993 -22.01 10.87 1.40
C PHE A 993 -21.71 9.64 2.26
N ARG A 994 -20.69 9.70 3.13
CA ARG A 994 -20.31 8.55 3.97
C ARG A 994 -21.41 8.14 4.93
N LEU A 995 -22.12 9.09 5.53
CA LEU A 995 -23.19 8.78 6.48
C LEU A 995 -24.40 8.16 5.79
N LEU A 996 -24.77 8.64 4.59
CA LEU A 996 -25.81 8.01 3.78
C LEU A 996 -25.38 6.62 3.26
N ALA A 997 -24.08 6.39 3.09
CA ALA A 997 -23.47 5.13 2.64
C ALA A 997 -22.99 4.23 3.79
N SER A 998 -23.38 4.49 5.05
CA SER A 998 -22.87 3.72 6.19
C SER A 998 -23.33 2.25 6.10
N ASP A 999 -22.43 1.31 6.48
CA ASP A 999 -22.78 -0.11 6.67
C ASP A 999 -23.69 -0.33 7.89
N ASP A 1000 -23.76 0.64 8.80
CA ASP A 1000 -24.64 0.58 9.97
C ASP A 1000 -26.01 1.18 9.65
N GLN A 1001 -27.02 0.31 9.59
CA GLN A 1001 -28.40 0.67 9.25
C GLN A 1001 -28.97 1.77 10.14
N LEU A 1002 -28.67 1.75 11.45
CA LEU A 1002 -29.10 2.81 12.36
C LEU A 1002 -28.54 4.17 11.92
N THR A 1003 -27.28 4.20 11.52
CA THR A 1003 -26.60 5.43 11.10
C THR A 1003 -27.12 5.95 9.78
N SER A 1004 -27.31 5.09 8.78
CA SER A 1004 -27.84 5.48 7.47
C SER A 1004 -29.29 5.96 7.57
N ASP A 1005 -30.12 5.31 8.38
CA ASP A 1005 -31.52 5.71 8.62
C ASP A 1005 -31.62 7.06 9.33
N VAL A 1006 -30.87 7.26 10.41
CA VAL A 1006 -30.80 8.55 11.12
C VAL A 1006 -30.26 9.65 10.19
N ALA A 1007 -29.29 9.32 9.34
CA ALA A 1007 -28.75 10.26 8.37
C ALA A 1007 -29.82 10.71 7.36
N PHE A 1008 -30.52 9.74 6.74
CA PHE A 1008 -31.54 10.05 5.76
C PHE A 1008 -32.76 10.76 6.38
N ALA A 1009 -33.21 10.33 7.56
CA ALA A 1009 -34.29 10.99 8.29
C ALA A 1009 -33.94 12.43 8.69
N GLY A 1010 -32.70 12.66 9.13
CA GLY A 1010 -32.18 13.99 9.43
C GLY A 1010 -32.18 14.90 8.20
N LEU A 1011 -31.79 14.38 7.03
CA LEU A 1011 -31.84 15.10 5.75
C LEU A 1011 -33.28 15.45 5.38
N ARG A 1012 -34.19 14.45 5.39
CA ARG A 1012 -35.62 14.65 5.09
C ARG A 1012 -36.24 15.69 6.03
N GLY A 1013 -35.91 15.68 7.32
CA GLY A 1013 -36.40 16.66 8.28
C GLY A 1013 -35.98 18.10 7.97
N VAL A 1014 -34.73 18.30 7.54
CA VAL A 1014 -34.24 19.63 7.10
C VAL A 1014 -34.95 20.09 5.83
N VAL A 1015 -35.16 19.18 4.88
CA VAL A 1015 -35.83 19.49 3.62
C VAL A 1015 -37.32 19.78 3.84
N ARG A 1016 -38.01 18.96 4.64
CA ARG A 1016 -39.43 19.14 5.00
C ARG A 1016 -39.70 20.52 5.57
N LYS A 1017 -38.83 21.05 6.44
CA LYS A 1017 -38.97 22.40 6.98
C LYS A 1017 -38.82 23.51 5.93
N LYS A 1018 -38.10 23.27 4.83
CA LYS A 1018 -37.95 24.23 3.73
C LYS A 1018 -39.19 24.21 2.84
N ILE A 1019 -39.60 23.01 2.40
CA ILE A 1019 -40.70 22.87 1.43
C ILE A 1019 -42.10 22.83 2.07
N LEU A 1020 -42.19 22.63 3.40
CA LEU A 1020 -43.42 22.53 4.21
C LEU A 1020 -44.32 21.33 3.87
N ARG A 1021 -43.76 20.28 3.27
CA ARG A 1021 -44.40 18.98 3.01
C ARG A 1021 -43.38 17.86 3.10
N ASP A 1022 -43.83 16.60 3.12
CA ASP A 1022 -42.90 15.48 3.12
C ASP A 1022 -42.12 15.40 1.80
N PRO A 1023 -40.77 15.39 1.86
CA PRO A 1023 -39.95 15.40 0.66
C PRO A 1023 -39.80 14.01 0.07
N THR A 1024 -39.73 13.95 -1.26
CA THR A 1024 -39.29 12.77 -2.00
C THR A 1024 -37.77 12.61 -1.89
N PRO A 1025 -37.22 11.40 -2.09
CA PRO A 1025 -35.77 11.19 -2.14
C PRO A 1025 -35.08 12.05 -3.23
N SER A 1026 -35.75 12.25 -4.37
CA SER A 1026 -35.27 13.10 -5.47
C SER A 1026 -35.18 14.57 -5.07
N GLU A 1027 -36.15 15.10 -4.31
CA GLU A 1027 -36.08 16.46 -3.75
C GLU A 1027 -34.96 16.62 -2.71
N CYS A 1028 -34.66 15.55 -1.96
CA CYS A 1028 -33.51 15.53 -1.07
C CYS A 1028 -32.19 15.60 -1.84
N ALA A 1029 -32.09 14.91 -2.98
CA ALA A 1029 -30.93 15.01 -3.87
C ALA A 1029 -30.79 16.42 -4.46
N GLU A 1030 -31.90 17.03 -4.88
CA GLU A 1030 -31.92 18.40 -5.39
C GLU A 1030 -31.48 19.43 -4.34
N PHE A 1031 -31.91 19.26 -3.09
CA PHE A 1031 -31.43 20.06 -1.98
C PHE A 1031 -29.90 19.94 -1.80
N LEU A 1032 -29.35 18.74 -1.90
CA LEU A 1032 -27.91 18.49 -1.79
C LEU A 1032 -27.10 19.05 -2.97
N ASN A 1033 -27.74 19.34 -4.12
CA ASN A 1033 -27.13 20.05 -5.25
C ASN A 1033 -26.86 21.54 -5.00
N GLY A 1034 -27.26 22.07 -3.84
CA GLY A 1034 -27.10 23.50 -3.56
C GLY A 1034 -28.27 24.34 -4.05
N ASN A 1035 -29.35 23.75 -4.57
CA ASN A 1035 -30.48 24.51 -5.11
C ASN A 1035 -31.05 25.47 -4.03
N LYS A 1036 -31.19 26.75 -4.38
CA LYS A 1036 -31.74 27.83 -3.54
C LYS A 1036 -32.99 28.49 -4.13
N ALA A 1037 -33.46 28.02 -5.28
CA ALA A 1037 -34.65 28.53 -5.94
C ALA A 1037 -35.93 27.88 -5.39
N GLY A 1038 -37.07 28.50 -5.70
CA GLY A 1038 -38.41 27.99 -5.37
C GLY A 1038 -38.62 27.71 -3.89
N ASP A 1039 -39.25 26.59 -3.58
CA ASP A 1039 -39.59 26.18 -2.21
C ASP A 1039 -38.37 26.02 -1.29
N PHE A 1040 -37.17 25.83 -1.85
CA PHE A 1040 -35.93 25.72 -1.06
C PHE A 1040 -35.37 27.07 -0.60
N ALA A 1041 -35.91 28.20 -1.08
CA ALA A 1041 -35.46 29.55 -0.77
C ALA A 1041 -35.85 30.03 0.64
N ARG A 1042 -36.89 29.43 1.24
CA ARG A 1042 -37.45 29.86 2.54
C ARG A 1042 -36.38 29.88 3.63
N GLU A 1043 -36.27 30.97 4.39
CA GLU A 1043 -35.50 30.99 5.63
C GLU A 1043 -36.24 30.18 6.68
N SER A 1044 -35.59 29.16 7.24
CA SER A 1044 -36.25 28.20 8.14
C SER A 1044 -36.00 28.50 9.62
N GLY A 1045 -35.19 29.53 9.95
CA GLY A 1045 -34.76 29.83 11.32
C GLY A 1045 -34.09 28.66 12.06
N ASP A 1046 -33.74 27.60 11.33
CA ASP A 1046 -33.42 26.28 11.88
C ASP A 1046 -31.93 26.19 12.25
N LEU A 1047 -31.61 25.29 13.16
CA LEU A 1047 -30.23 25.07 13.59
C LEU A 1047 -29.34 24.67 12.40
N SER A 1048 -28.12 25.20 12.35
CA SER A 1048 -27.12 24.78 11.35
C SER A 1048 -26.80 23.29 11.56
N THR A 1049 -27.09 22.47 10.56
CA THR A 1049 -26.85 21.03 10.54
C THR A 1049 -25.77 20.66 9.52
N LEU A 1050 -25.29 19.41 9.57
CA LEU A 1050 -24.47 18.84 8.50
C LEU A 1050 -25.11 19.04 7.11
N TRP A 1051 -26.41 18.82 6.96
CA TRP A 1051 -27.12 18.90 5.68
C TRP A 1051 -27.16 20.31 5.11
N SER A 1052 -27.42 21.32 5.94
CA SER A 1052 -27.32 22.71 5.51
C SER A 1052 -25.88 23.10 5.13
N ARG A 1053 -24.87 22.57 5.84
CA ARG A 1053 -23.46 22.79 5.51
C ARG A 1053 -23.08 22.12 4.19
N ALA A 1054 -23.54 20.90 3.94
CA ALA A 1054 -23.32 20.17 2.69
C ALA A 1054 -23.97 20.90 1.50
N ARG A 1055 -25.22 21.39 1.64
CA ARG A 1055 -25.89 22.22 0.63
C ARG A 1055 -25.11 23.50 0.32
N GLN A 1056 -24.68 24.23 1.34
CA GLN A 1056 -23.88 25.44 1.15
C GLN A 1056 -22.51 25.15 0.53
N ALA A 1057 -21.87 24.05 0.91
CA ALA A 1057 -20.63 23.58 0.30
C ALA A 1057 -20.85 23.25 -1.18
N ALA A 1058 -21.98 22.62 -1.51
CA ALA A 1058 -22.31 22.27 -2.88
C ALA A 1058 -22.50 23.49 -3.76
N ASP A 1059 -23.31 24.46 -3.33
CA ASP A 1059 -23.50 25.75 -4.01
C ASP A 1059 -22.18 26.49 -4.29
N ARG A 1060 -21.24 26.45 -3.34
CA ARG A 1060 -19.91 27.05 -3.53
C ARG A 1060 -19.05 26.26 -4.49
N LEU A 1061 -19.00 24.93 -4.37
CA LEU A 1061 -18.17 24.07 -5.20
C LEU A 1061 -18.66 23.98 -6.63
N PHE A 1062 -19.97 24.10 -6.88
CA PHE A 1062 -20.57 24.06 -8.21
C PHE A 1062 -19.99 25.12 -9.16
N LYS A 1063 -19.50 26.24 -8.61
CA LYS A 1063 -18.82 27.31 -9.37
C LYS A 1063 -17.45 26.89 -9.94
N PHE A 1064 -16.83 25.86 -9.35
CA PHE A 1064 -15.48 25.40 -9.69
C PHE A 1064 -15.49 24.01 -10.34
N ILE A 1065 -16.38 23.13 -9.88
CA ILE A 1065 -16.45 21.72 -10.29
C ILE A 1065 -17.91 21.33 -10.53
N LYS A 1066 -18.18 20.61 -11.63
CA LYS A 1066 -19.53 20.14 -11.98
C LYS A 1066 -19.79 18.78 -11.34
N PHE A 1067 -20.79 18.71 -10.47
CA PHE A 1067 -21.31 17.45 -9.93
C PHE A 1067 -22.81 17.58 -9.66
N SER A 1068 -23.50 16.45 -9.55
CA SER A 1068 -24.91 16.41 -9.13
C SER A 1068 -25.25 15.15 -8.34
N TRP A 1069 -25.99 15.34 -7.26
CA TRP A 1069 -26.73 14.31 -6.55
C TRP A 1069 -27.99 13.97 -7.34
N THR A 1070 -28.22 12.67 -7.54
CA THR A 1070 -29.48 12.12 -8.04
C THR A 1070 -29.92 10.98 -7.12
N PHE A 1071 -31.18 10.58 -7.18
CA PHE A 1071 -31.67 9.38 -6.51
C PHE A 1071 -31.95 8.32 -7.57
N ASN A 1072 -31.50 7.09 -7.34
CA ASN A 1072 -31.81 5.95 -8.19
C ASN A 1072 -32.99 5.19 -7.57
N GLU A 1073 -34.15 5.28 -8.19
CA GLU A 1073 -35.38 4.62 -7.71
C GLU A 1073 -35.29 3.09 -7.79
N GLU A 1074 -34.60 2.53 -8.79
CA GLU A 1074 -34.43 1.08 -8.96
C GLU A 1074 -33.57 0.47 -7.85
N LEU A 1075 -32.50 1.18 -7.46
CA LEU A 1075 -31.55 0.71 -6.43
C LEU A 1075 -31.87 1.22 -5.02
N GLY A 1076 -32.83 2.15 -4.89
CA GLY A 1076 -33.12 2.82 -3.62
C GLY A 1076 -31.94 3.61 -3.03
N CYS A 1077 -30.92 3.97 -3.83
CA CYS A 1077 -29.70 4.65 -3.37
C CYS A 1077 -29.57 6.06 -3.95
N PHE A 1078 -28.90 6.95 -3.21
CA PHE A 1078 -28.40 8.20 -3.78
C PHE A 1078 -27.21 7.93 -4.72
N ASN A 1079 -27.05 8.76 -5.75
CA ASN A 1079 -25.92 8.76 -6.67
C ASN A 1079 -25.26 10.13 -6.65
N LEU A 1080 -23.93 10.16 -6.68
CA LEU A 1080 -23.15 11.38 -6.91
C LEU A 1080 -22.49 11.30 -8.29
N ASN A 1081 -23.01 12.07 -9.24
CA ASN A 1081 -22.47 12.21 -10.58
C ASN A 1081 -21.34 13.25 -10.55
N ILE A 1082 -20.11 12.82 -10.78
CA ILE A 1082 -18.95 13.71 -10.85
C ILE A 1082 -18.52 13.75 -12.31
N TYR A 1083 -18.39 14.95 -12.88
CA TYR A 1083 -18.25 15.15 -14.34
C TYR A 1083 -17.09 14.34 -14.98
N ARG A 1084 -16.03 14.04 -14.24
CA ARG A 1084 -14.90 13.24 -14.74
C ARG A 1084 -14.94 11.76 -14.42
N SER A 1085 -15.94 11.30 -13.66
CA SER A 1085 -16.18 9.87 -13.47
C SER A 1085 -17.00 9.35 -14.65
N PRO A 1086 -16.56 8.28 -15.34
CA PRO A 1086 -17.31 7.71 -16.46
C PRO A 1086 -18.67 7.14 -16.03
N ASN A 1087 -18.83 6.80 -14.74
CA ASN A 1087 -20.06 6.24 -14.17
C ASN A 1087 -20.50 7.06 -12.94
N PRO A 1088 -21.82 7.18 -12.70
CA PRO A 1088 -22.38 7.64 -11.42
C PRO A 1088 -21.79 6.87 -10.24
N VAL A 1089 -21.45 7.55 -9.14
CA VAL A 1089 -20.99 6.89 -7.92
C VAL A 1089 -22.20 6.67 -7.01
N CYS A 1090 -22.74 5.44 -6.96
CA CYS A 1090 -23.80 5.09 -6.00
C CYS A 1090 -23.26 5.18 -4.57
N VAL A 1091 -24.10 5.68 -3.68
CA VAL A 1091 -23.88 5.86 -2.25
C VAL A 1091 -23.96 4.50 -1.58
N VAL A 1092 -22.83 3.78 -1.64
CA VAL A 1092 -22.62 2.49 -0.99
C VAL A 1092 -21.31 2.50 -0.22
N PRO A 1093 -21.19 1.67 0.83
CA PRO A 1093 -20.00 1.64 1.69
C PRO A 1093 -18.67 1.50 0.92
N SER A 1094 -18.66 0.68 -0.14
CA SER A 1094 -17.48 0.42 -0.97
C SER A 1094 -16.96 1.66 -1.73
N THR A 1095 -17.79 2.69 -1.95
CA THR A 1095 -17.45 3.92 -2.68
C THR A 1095 -17.19 5.13 -1.77
N ALA A 1096 -17.44 5.01 -0.46
CA ALA A 1096 -17.27 6.05 0.55
C ALA A 1096 -15.86 6.70 0.57
N GLY A 1097 -14.83 5.94 0.25
CA GLY A 1097 -13.44 6.41 0.15
C GLY A 1097 -13.11 7.17 -1.16
N LEU A 1098 -13.92 7.00 -2.20
CA LEU A 1098 -13.65 7.45 -3.56
C LEU A 1098 -14.03 8.93 -3.77
N VAL A 1099 -15.16 9.37 -3.22
CA VAL A 1099 -15.74 10.69 -3.47
C VAL A 1099 -14.78 11.84 -3.12
N ALA A 1100 -14.16 11.82 -1.94
CA ALA A 1100 -13.20 12.85 -1.55
C ALA A 1100 -11.96 12.89 -2.45
N ARG A 1101 -11.60 11.77 -3.11
CA ARG A 1101 -10.51 11.73 -4.07
C ARG A 1101 -10.97 12.37 -5.39
N LEU A 1102 -12.10 11.93 -5.93
CA LEU A 1102 -12.65 12.45 -7.19
C LEU A 1102 -12.91 13.97 -7.14
N LEU A 1103 -13.52 14.47 -6.06
CA LEU A 1103 -13.76 15.91 -5.90
C LEU A 1103 -12.44 16.72 -5.80
N ARG A 1104 -11.38 16.13 -5.22
CA ARG A 1104 -10.05 16.76 -5.18
C ARG A 1104 -9.38 16.77 -6.56
N ASP A 1105 -9.49 15.68 -7.31
CA ASP A 1105 -8.94 15.57 -8.66
C ASP A 1105 -9.62 16.56 -9.64
N ASP A 1106 -10.92 16.78 -9.48
CA ASP A 1106 -11.69 17.78 -10.24
C ASP A 1106 -11.29 19.22 -9.86
N LEU A 1107 -11.09 19.51 -8.57
CA LEU A 1107 -10.57 20.81 -8.11
C LEU A 1107 -9.17 21.07 -8.66
N GLU A 1108 -8.29 20.07 -8.62
CA GLU A 1108 -6.94 20.17 -9.19
C GLU A 1108 -6.99 20.52 -10.68
N SER A 1109 -7.93 19.91 -11.38
CA SER A 1109 -8.13 20.13 -12.81
C SER A 1109 -8.66 21.53 -13.14
N PHE A 1110 -9.50 22.09 -12.27
CA PHE A 1110 -9.90 23.49 -12.35
C PHE A 1110 -8.69 24.43 -12.19
N TYR A 1111 -7.80 24.15 -11.24
CA TYR A 1111 -6.56 24.92 -11.07
C TYR A 1111 -5.66 24.88 -12.29
N ILE A 1112 -5.54 23.72 -12.95
CA ILE A 1112 -4.80 23.60 -14.23
C ILE A 1112 -5.43 24.48 -15.30
N LYS A 1113 -6.76 24.44 -15.46
CA LYS A 1113 -7.45 25.28 -16.45
C LYS A 1113 -7.20 26.77 -16.24
N GLN A 1114 -7.23 27.24 -14.99
CA GLN A 1114 -6.91 28.64 -14.67
C GLN A 1114 -5.46 29.01 -14.99
N LEU A 1115 -4.52 28.08 -14.79
CA LEU A 1115 -3.13 28.30 -15.16
C LEU A 1115 -2.95 28.32 -16.68
N SER A 1116 -3.63 27.43 -17.41
CA SER A 1116 -3.62 27.42 -18.88
C SER A 1116 -4.21 28.71 -19.44
N SER A 1117 -5.34 29.19 -18.93
CA SER A 1117 -5.94 30.45 -19.41
C SER A 1117 -5.05 31.67 -19.18
N LEU A 1118 -4.19 31.64 -18.15
CA LEU A 1118 -3.20 32.71 -17.90
C LEU A 1118 -1.94 32.59 -18.75
N VAL A 1119 -1.70 31.43 -19.37
CA VAL A 1119 -0.64 31.25 -20.37
C VAL A 1119 -1.15 31.62 -21.75
N ASP A 1120 -2.44 31.41 -22.01
CA ASP A 1120 -3.12 31.80 -23.24
C ASP A 1120 -3.39 33.32 -23.31
N GLN A 1121 -3.49 33.99 -22.15
CA GLN A 1121 -3.53 35.46 -21.98
C GLN A 1121 -2.11 36.02 -21.94
#